data_AF-A0A0F9VJB4-F1
#
_entry.id   AF-A0A0F9VJB4-F1
#
_cell.length_a   1.000
_cell.length_b   1.000
_cell.length_c   1.000
_cell.angle_alpha   90.00
_cell.angle_beta   90.00
_cell.angle_gamma   90.00
#
_symmetry.space_group_name_H-M   'P 1'
#
loop_
_entity.id
_entity.type
_entity.pdbx_description
1 polymer ?
#
loop_
_entity_poly.entity_id
_entity_poly.type
_entity_poly.pdbx_seq_one_letter_code
_entity_poly.pdbx_strand_id
1 'polypeptide(L)'
;MLGNRWSFPKITGLDDFVRAVISEINDTQTGGTIGLTTLVEKLYFKDLSTPPIGNILLKVLDQVLYFKDSGDTSAIQIITSLIDEVVGTFDGRDLSVDGTKLDGIESGATADQTEAEILTLLGLTSVEVDQLGNIGATTISATQWGYLGALDQSLTQASSPTFAGLTLADGGSLSLQEDITFTGATTENLIKMPDNLLDALSIQEGSNKYVTFDTVNDEEDILFYKSVDILHTSTHADDHALEIDTDAAGYGDVKALDIDYITGNITAGEDEGILLINIDRTLAIGGDIFALEVLATDQVTGSTGIYGLKIGAEIGPVHQDSGTFANPTKGTDNTIGSSVTKTSIGFTQSPDTITDSSNGFGNFVVGEIVVVTGATTPANNTTYTITVATVGALTVTPQPDTVEDDSASITVEGNVAIMLDGSLGTTTDIFEANGEYILIGAAAAFEEIEFIVATGASGAGIKPTFWYSTAGSHTFTQFTPVDGTDGFKHTGVVAWDQSDLSSHAINTDTGTYDIKVIRTRNSLTTSPVLGYAKTAATTEYIWDENGDVNIRNLIISDAGNIGSASDTDAIAIASGGEVTLSQTLILSDVVDAATDTDKFLVLDGSNNVDFRTGASVLSDIGAQSSEEANVIRDNITLNAWRIATQHALSVLKMEDGIIDVFTDETGIDTANCINQSYNSTGDYYEPVGTGGDIFSYVLDVDSTRDNTAMRTIIPAKDISASASIVKVTFEARSDIALEVIKAYIGHPAGAGDPYDFDGNQVELKFGGGSGFSIGVGETIVSDQTTFALDNSKNIIISFDTDTEGNMRLKITGDGDYKGYYKSATAEAEVTNVTGYTLNSGWLSSVNNIESITALENMTLISESWEAEAEPTESRLQFLMEDVDAATINTDILGYVSLDDGANWETVTLVDEGDFETGKKIIAGTKTLTDRNDQTMVYKIVTANNKHIKIHRTGQFVK
;
A
#
# COMPACT_ATOMS: atom_id res chain seq x y z
N MET A 1 -35.76 38.78 -98.54
CA MET A 1 -34.72 39.54 -97.83
C MET A 1 -34.74 39.13 -96.37
N LEU A 2 -33.59 38.66 -95.89
CA LEU A 2 -33.09 38.78 -94.52
C LEU A 2 -33.76 37.91 -93.43
N GLY A 3 -33.31 36.66 -93.39
CA GLY A 3 -32.55 36.09 -92.27
C GLY A 3 -33.04 36.36 -90.85
N ASN A 4 -33.68 35.36 -90.24
CA ASN A 4 -33.51 35.01 -88.83
C ASN A 4 -33.69 33.50 -88.65
N ARG A 5 -32.79 32.92 -87.85
CA ARG A 5 -32.59 31.50 -87.58
C ARG A 5 -33.87 30.80 -87.08
N TRP A 6 -34.11 29.61 -87.60
CA TRP A 6 -35.21 28.72 -87.19
C TRP A 6 -34.88 27.97 -85.89
N SER A 7 -35.85 27.98 -84.99
CA SER A 7 -36.03 27.01 -83.91
C SER A 7 -36.27 25.62 -84.50
N PHE A 8 -35.57 24.59 -84.01
CA PHE A 8 -35.86 23.20 -84.36
C PHE A 8 -37.15 22.73 -83.68
N PRO A 9 -38.13 22.20 -84.44
CA PRO A 9 -39.31 21.57 -83.86
C PRO A 9 -38.98 20.20 -83.29
N LYS A 10 -39.75 19.85 -82.26
CA LYS A 10 -39.80 18.55 -81.58
C LYS A 10 -40.15 17.44 -82.59
N ILE A 11 -39.19 16.55 -82.89
CA ILE A 11 -39.38 15.37 -83.75
C ILE A 11 -39.95 14.25 -82.84
N THR A 12 -41.13 13.73 -83.20
CA THR A 12 -41.97 12.88 -82.31
C THR A 12 -42.28 11.50 -82.91
N GLY A 13 -41.45 11.01 -83.83
CA GLY A 13 -41.63 9.66 -84.38
C GLY A 13 -40.64 9.36 -85.50
N LEU A 14 -40.36 8.06 -85.66
CA LEU A 14 -39.35 7.47 -86.54
C LEU A 14 -39.47 7.89 -88.04
N ASP A 15 -40.63 8.38 -88.46
CA ASP A 15 -40.93 8.73 -89.85
C ASP A 15 -40.16 9.95 -90.39
N ASP A 16 -39.66 10.86 -89.54
CA ASP A 16 -39.01 12.10 -90.01
C ASP A 16 -37.48 12.03 -90.12
N PHE A 17 -36.82 11.01 -89.54
CA PHE A 17 -35.39 10.77 -89.83
C PHE A 17 -35.20 10.05 -91.18
N VAL A 18 -36.16 9.21 -91.57
CA VAL A 18 -36.14 8.49 -92.85
C VAL A 18 -36.41 9.42 -94.04
N ARG A 19 -37.16 10.51 -93.84
CA ARG A 19 -37.40 11.51 -94.89
C ARG A 19 -36.22 12.45 -95.18
N ALA A 20 -35.15 12.43 -94.37
CA ALA A 20 -33.90 13.12 -94.70
C ALA A 20 -32.90 12.27 -95.51
N VAL A 21 -33.07 10.93 -95.53
CA VAL A 21 -32.14 10.02 -96.22
C VAL A 21 -32.73 9.41 -97.51
N ILE A 22 -34.06 9.38 -97.67
CA ILE A 22 -34.70 8.86 -98.90
C ILE A 22 -35.82 9.83 -99.35
N SER A 23 -35.39 11.03 -99.76
CA SER A 23 -36.02 11.78 -100.86
C SER A 23 -35.61 11.22 -102.24
N GLU A 24 -34.88 10.11 -102.28
CA GLU A 24 -34.69 9.27 -103.46
C GLU A 24 -35.17 7.87 -103.12
N ILE A 25 -36.23 7.42 -103.80
CA ILE A 25 -36.78 6.04 -103.78
C ILE A 25 -38.00 5.85 -102.85
N ASN A 26 -39.07 6.58 -103.15
CA ASN A 26 -40.38 6.02 -103.53
C ASN A 26 -41.57 6.79 -102.96
N ASP A 27 -42.13 7.68 -103.78
CA ASP A 27 -43.57 7.63 -104.00
C ASP A 27 -43.78 7.37 -105.48
N THR A 28 -44.00 6.12 -105.86
CA THR A 28 -45.31 5.73 -106.41
C THR A 28 -45.35 4.25 -106.77
N GLN A 29 -46.43 3.64 -106.30
CA GLN A 29 -47.20 2.57 -106.93
C GLN A 29 -46.84 1.09 -106.70
N THR A 30 -47.88 0.43 -106.16
CA THR A 30 -48.36 -0.94 -106.42
C THR A 30 -47.67 -2.10 -105.70
N GLY A 31 -48.50 -2.90 -105.03
CA GLY A 31 -48.10 -4.02 -104.18
C GLY A 31 -47.55 -5.22 -104.92
N GLY A 32 -46.85 -6.06 -104.15
CA GLY A 32 -46.31 -7.35 -104.58
C GLY A 32 -44.96 -7.62 -103.93
N THR A 33 -44.90 -8.65 -103.08
CA THR A 33 -43.69 -9.15 -102.43
C THR A 33 -42.60 -9.49 -103.43
N ILE A 34 -41.40 -8.92 -103.27
CA ILE A 34 -40.18 -9.36 -103.94
C ILE A 34 -39.15 -9.63 -102.86
N GLY A 35 -38.72 -10.90 -102.75
CA GLY A 35 -37.54 -11.27 -101.99
C GLY A 35 -36.29 -10.72 -102.66
N LEU A 36 -35.44 -10.06 -101.88
CA LEU A 36 -34.11 -9.63 -102.30
C LEU A 36 -33.08 -10.24 -101.36
N THR A 37 -32.68 -11.44 -101.74
CA THR A 37 -31.35 -12.02 -101.53
C THR A 37 -30.28 -11.02 -101.98
N THR A 38 -29.64 -10.34 -101.04
CA THR A 38 -28.23 -9.92 -101.14
C THR A 38 -27.76 -9.37 -99.81
N LEU A 39 -26.61 -9.88 -99.36
CA LEU A 39 -25.77 -9.49 -98.23
C LEU A 39 -26.11 -8.13 -97.58
N VAL A 40 -26.61 -8.16 -96.34
CA VAL A 40 -26.50 -7.02 -95.42
C VAL A 40 -25.33 -7.31 -94.49
N GLU A 41 -24.21 -6.65 -94.76
CA GLU A 41 -22.91 -6.89 -94.13
C GLU A 41 -22.74 -6.20 -92.76
N LYS A 42 -23.73 -5.41 -92.29
CA LYS A 42 -23.83 -4.87 -90.91
C LYS A 42 -25.16 -4.15 -90.69
N LEU A 43 -25.75 -4.30 -89.50
CA LEU A 43 -26.95 -3.61 -89.03
C LEU A 43 -26.59 -2.87 -87.72
N TYR A 44 -26.81 -1.55 -87.66
CA TYR A 44 -26.60 -0.71 -86.47
C TYR A 44 -27.93 -0.10 -86.03
N PHE A 45 -28.25 -0.20 -84.73
CA PHE A 45 -29.42 0.45 -84.13
C PHE A 45 -28.96 1.70 -83.37
N LYS A 46 -29.28 2.90 -83.88
CA LYS A 46 -29.07 4.17 -83.21
C LYS A 46 -30.38 4.97 -83.36
N ASP A 47 -30.91 5.46 -82.24
CA ASP A 47 -32.13 6.29 -82.12
C ASP A 47 -33.50 5.58 -82.20
N LEU A 48 -33.76 4.62 -81.31
CA LEU A 48 -35.14 4.28 -80.92
C LEU A 48 -35.49 5.00 -79.61
N SER A 49 -36.36 6.02 -79.71
CA SER A 49 -36.84 6.80 -78.57
C SER A 49 -37.91 6.10 -77.71
N THR A 50 -38.28 4.85 -78.03
CA THR A 50 -38.88 3.85 -77.13
C THR A 50 -38.56 2.44 -77.68
N PRO A 51 -38.20 1.43 -76.86
CA PRO A 51 -37.86 0.10 -77.36
C PRO A 51 -39.11 -0.67 -77.83
N PRO A 52 -39.04 -1.48 -78.91
CA PRO A 52 -40.09 -2.43 -79.25
C PRO A 52 -40.06 -3.56 -78.22
N ILE A 53 -41.23 -3.89 -77.67
CA ILE A 53 -41.38 -4.98 -76.71
C ILE A 53 -41.35 -6.30 -77.51
N GLY A 54 -40.20 -6.98 -77.52
CA GLY A 54 -40.04 -8.32 -78.11
C GLY A 54 -38.62 -8.60 -78.63
N ASN A 55 -37.97 -9.62 -78.07
CA ASN A 55 -36.60 -10.03 -78.41
C ASN A 55 -36.53 -10.62 -79.83
N ILE A 56 -35.57 -10.14 -80.64
CA ILE A 56 -35.19 -10.75 -81.92
C ILE A 56 -34.13 -11.82 -81.65
N LEU A 57 -34.50 -13.09 -81.86
CA LEU A 57 -33.61 -14.24 -81.73
C LEU A 57 -32.89 -14.49 -83.07
N LEU A 58 -31.57 -14.28 -83.13
CA LEU A 58 -30.75 -14.58 -84.30
C LEU A 58 -29.90 -15.84 -84.02
N LYS A 59 -30.37 -17.02 -84.46
CA LYS A 59 -29.58 -18.25 -84.48
C LYS A 59 -28.79 -18.32 -85.79
N VAL A 60 -27.47 -18.22 -85.73
CA VAL A 60 -26.60 -18.58 -86.85
C VAL A 60 -25.88 -19.86 -86.47
N LEU A 61 -26.20 -20.96 -87.15
CA LEU A 61 -25.50 -22.23 -87.02
C LEU A 61 -24.17 -22.14 -87.79
N ASP A 62 -23.07 -22.30 -87.06
CA ASP A 62 -21.75 -22.76 -87.55
C ASP A 62 -20.75 -21.80 -88.24
N GLN A 63 -20.78 -20.45 -88.06
CA GLN A 63 -19.58 -19.60 -88.32
C GLN A 63 -19.43 -18.39 -87.37
N VAL A 64 -18.17 -18.00 -87.10
CA VAL A 64 -17.67 -17.04 -86.08
C VAL A 64 -17.86 -15.57 -86.48
N LEU A 65 -18.18 -14.69 -85.51
CA LEU A 65 -18.44 -13.25 -85.67
C LEU A 65 -17.38 -12.39 -84.93
N TYR A 66 -16.77 -11.42 -85.61
CA TYR A 66 -15.81 -10.44 -85.04
C TYR A 66 -16.44 -9.05 -84.88
N PHE A 67 -16.31 -8.41 -83.72
CA PHE A 67 -16.61 -6.99 -83.51
C PHE A 67 -15.36 -6.19 -83.13
N LYS A 68 -15.19 -5.01 -83.75
CA LYS A 68 -14.07 -4.07 -83.52
C LYS A 68 -14.60 -2.91 -82.68
N ASP A 69 -13.92 -2.69 -81.56
CA ASP A 69 -14.27 -1.80 -80.46
C ASP A 69 -14.54 -0.35 -80.88
N SER A 70 -15.70 0.16 -80.45
CA SER A 70 -16.05 1.58 -80.43
C SER A 70 -16.65 1.92 -79.06
N GLY A 71 -15.82 1.93 -78.02
CA GLY A 71 -16.02 2.75 -76.82
C GLY A 71 -17.28 2.48 -76.01
N ASP A 72 -17.76 1.23 -75.98
CA ASP A 72 -18.74 0.80 -74.98
C ASP A 72 -18.59 -0.71 -74.74
N THR A 73 -17.88 -1.05 -73.66
CA THR A 73 -17.23 -2.35 -73.41
C THR A 73 -18.17 -3.47 -72.94
N SER A 74 -19.48 -3.36 -73.13
CA SER A 74 -20.43 -4.30 -72.49
C SER A 74 -21.31 -5.12 -73.44
N ALA A 75 -20.96 -5.19 -74.74
CA ALA A 75 -21.60 -6.11 -75.70
C ALA A 75 -20.59 -6.98 -76.49
N ILE A 76 -19.45 -7.31 -75.88
CA ILE A 76 -18.73 -8.57 -76.13
C ILE A 76 -18.97 -9.45 -74.90
N GLN A 77 -19.65 -10.58 -75.06
CA GLN A 77 -19.53 -11.67 -74.09
C GLN A 77 -19.11 -12.93 -74.86
N ILE A 78 -17.85 -13.33 -74.65
CA ILE A 78 -17.33 -14.65 -75.03
C ILE A 78 -18.18 -15.70 -74.32
N ILE A 79 -18.84 -16.60 -75.07
CA ILE A 79 -19.42 -17.79 -74.46
C ILE A 79 -18.27 -18.75 -74.16
N THR A 80 -17.91 -18.85 -72.90
CA THR A 80 -18.13 -20.08 -72.13
C THR A 80 -18.50 -19.62 -70.73
N SER A 81 -19.77 -19.58 -70.35
CA SER A 81 -20.44 -20.77 -69.82
C SER A 81 -19.52 -21.62 -68.93
N LEU A 82 -18.97 -21.02 -67.87
CA LEU A 82 -19.25 -21.53 -66.54
C LEU A 82 -19.70 -20.34 -65.66
N ILE A 83 -21.03 -20.23 -65.45
CA ILE A 83 -21.65 -20.02 -64.12
C ILE A 83 -21.42 -18.61 -63.50
N ASP A 84 -22.35 -17.90 -62.90
CA ASP A 84 -23.81 -17.91 -62.73
C ASP A 84 -24.14 -16.50 -62.22
N GLU A 85 -25.42 -16.20 -62.06
CA GLU A 85 -26.00 -15.30 -61.06
C GLU A 85 -25.02 -14.82 -59.95
N VAL A 86 -25.07 -13.57 -59.52
CA VAL A 86 -26.23 -13.09 -58.76
C VAL A 86 -26.27 -11.55 -58.84
N VAL A 87 -27.26 -11.03 -59.58
CA VAL A 87 -27.89 -9.75 -59.23
C VAL A 87 -28.63 -10.02 -57.93
N GLY A 88 -27.90 -9.89 -56.82
CA GLY A 88 -28.37 -10.30 -55.52
C GLY A 88 -29.06 -9.16 -54.86
N THR A 89 -30.35 -9.04 -55.05
CA THR A 89 -31.10 -8.54 -53.90
C THR A 89 -30.98 -9.59 -52.80
N PHE A 90 -30.16 -9.36 -51.78
CA PHE A 90 -30.30 -10.12 -50.54
C PHE A 90 -31.48 -9.49 -49.79
N ASP A 91 -32.56 -10.25 -49.63
CA ASP A 91 -33.81 -9.79 -49.00
C ASP A 91 -34.47 -8.58 -49.69
N GLY A 92 -34.38 -8.47 -51.02
CA GLY A 92 -35.13 -7.49 -51.79
C GLY A 92 -34.54 -6.07 -51.89
N ARG A 93 -33.30 -5.83 -51.45
CA ARG A 93 -32.59 -4.55 -51.66
C ARG A 93 -31.50 -4.65 -52.72
N ASP A 94 -31.45 -3.68 -53.63
CA ASP A 94 -30.49 -3.63 -54.73
C ASP A 94 -29.07 -3.32 -54.23
N LEU A 95 -28.14 -4.26 -54.45
CA LEU A 95 -26.72 -4.16 -54.10
C LEU A 95 -25.99 -2.99 -54.79
N SER A 96 -26.53 -2.45 -55.88
CA SER A 96 -25.90 -1.31 -56.60
C SER A 96 -26.08 0.03 -55.86
N VAL A 97 -27.15 0.17 -55.07
CA VAL A 97 -27.42 1.35 -54.23
C VAL A 97 -26.55 1.33 -52.95
N ASP A 98 -26.32 0.14 -52.40
CA ASP A 98 -25.38 -0.03 -51.29
C ASP A 98 -23.93 -0.01 -51.77
N GLY A 99 -23.66 -0.45 -53.00
CA GLY A 99 -22.39 -0.29 -53.71
C GLY A 99 -21.96 1.17 -53.80
N THR A 100 -22.86 2.10 -54.15
CA THR A 100 -22.50 3.54 -54.18
C THR A 100 -22.21 4.13 -52.79
N LYS A 101 -22.82 3.58 -51.73
CA LYS A 101 -22.47 3.95 -50.34
C LYS A 101 -21.13 3.36 -49.91
N LEU A 102 -20.76 2.19 -50.43
CA LEU A 102 -19.48 1.53 -50.21
C LEU A 102 -18.36 2.17 -51.05
N ASP A 103 -18.63 2.58 -52.28
CA ASP A 103 -17.69 3.30 -53.16
C ASP A 103 -17.37 4.70 -52.62
N GLY A 104 -18.32 5.32 -51.90
CA GLY A 104 -18.10 6.56 -51.16
C GLY A 104 -17.17 6.39 -49.95
N ILE A 105 -17.04 5.18 -49.41
CA ILE A 105 -16.09 4.84 -48.35
C ILE A 105 -14.69 4.68 -48.95
N GLU A 106 -14.54 4.11 -50.15
CA GLU A 106 -13.22 3.94 -50.81
C GLU A 106 -12.69 5.20 -51.53
N SER A 107 -13.53 6.13 -51.99
CA SER A 107 -13.02 7.33 -52.70
C SER A 107 -12.29 8.35 -51.79
N GLY A 108 -12.28 8.15 -50.48
CA GLY A 108 -11.50 8.93 -49.50
C GLY A 108 -10.65 8.10 -48.54
N ALA A 109 -10.81 6.77 -48.49
CA ALA A 109 -10.01 5.89 -47.66
C ALA A 109 -8.93 5.22 -48.52
N THR A 110 -7.72 5.80 -48.54
CA THR A 110 -6.57 5.22 -49.26
C THR A 110 -5.61 4.43 -48.36
N ALA A 111 -5.93 4.20 -47.08
CA ALA A 111 -5.29 3.28 -46.13
C ALA A 111 -6.16 3.16 -44.85
N ASP A 112 -5.83 2.24 -43.94
CA ASP A 112 -6.39 2.17 -42.58
C ASP A 112 -6.39 3.58 -41.95
N GLN A 113 -7.57 4.07 -41.52
CA GLN A 113 -7.65 5.39 -40.90
C GLN A 113 -6.92 5.33 -39.55
N THR A 114 -5.91 6.16 -39.38
CA THR A 114 -5.22 6.27 -38.10
C THR A 114 -6.17 6.85 -37.05
N GLU A 115 -5.98 6.48 -35.78
CA GLU A 115 -6.79 6.98 -34.67
C GLU A 115 -6.86 8.52 -34.65
N ALA A 116 -5.76 9.19 -35.01
CA ALA A 116 -5.68 10.65 -35.14
C ALA A 116 -6.59 11.22 -36.24
N GLU A 117 -6.75 10.52 -37.36
CA GLU A 117 -7.63 10.93 -38.46
C GLU A 117 -9.10 10.73 -38.11
N ILE A 118 -9.43 9.65 -37.37
CA ILE A 118 -10.78 9.37 -36.87
C ILE A 118 -11.20 10.42 -35.82
N LEU A 119 -10.31 10.74 -34.88
CA LEU A 119 -10.50 11.78 -33.86
C LEU A 119 -10.77 13.15 -34.50
N THR A 120 -9.96 13.52 -35.49
CA THR A 120 -10.11 14.76 -36.25
C THR A 120 -11.45 14.85 -36.97
N LEU A 121 -11.94 13.73 -37.54
CA LEU A 121 -13.21 13.68 -38.26
C LEU A 121 -14.43 13.83 -37.33
N LEU A 122 -14.35 13.30 -36.12
CA LEU A 122 -15.39 13.42 -35.09
C LEU A 122 -15.35 14.77 -34.35
N GLY A 123 -14.33 15.59 -34.63
CA GLY A 123 -14.11 16.85 -33.92
C GLY A 123 -13.73 16.65 -32.45
N LEU A 124 -13.22 15.47 -32.11
CA LEU A 124 -12.79 15.10 -30.78
C LEU A 124 -11.26 15.09 -30.74
N THR A 125 -10.71 15.67 -29.69
CA THR A 125 -9.30 15.52 -29.34
C THR A 125 -9.08 14.14 -28.73
N SER A 126 -7.84 13.63 -28.79
CA SER A 126 -7.45 12.42 -28.06
C SER A 126 -7.78 12.54 -26.56
N VAL A 127 -7.64 13.74 -25.99
CA VAL A 127 -8.01 14.06 -24.61
C VAL A 127 -9.52 13.90 -24.35
N GLU A 128 -10.38 14.33 -25.28
CA GLU A 128 -11.83 14.17 -25.13
C GLU A 128 -12.26 12.70 -25.26
N VAL A 129 -11.57 11.90 -26.08
CA VAL A 129 -11.82 10.45 -26.17
C VAL A 129 -11.32 9.70 -24.93
N ASP A 130 -10.21 10.13 -24.33
CA ASP A 130 -9.75 9.62 -23.04
C ASP A 130 -10.74 9.95 -21.91
N GLN A 131 -11.30 11.16 -21.92
CA GLN A 131 -12.35 11.56 -20.97
C GLN A 131 -13.63 10.73 -21.13
N LEU A 132 -14.02 10.41 -22.38
CA LEU A 132 -15.13 9.50 -22.69
C LEU A 132 -14.85 8.04 -22.27
N GLY A 133 -13.61 7.57 -22.39
CA GLY A 133 -13.17 6.27 -21.88
C GLY A 133 -13.24 6.16 -20.36
N ASN A 134 -12.84 7.23 -19.65
CA ASN A 134 -12.87 7.29 -18.18
C ASN A 134 -14.29 7.37 -17.60
N ILE A 135 -15.26 7.88 -18.36
CA ILE A 135 -16.70 7.81 -18.04
C ILE A 135 -17.21 6.35 -18.00
N GLY A 136 -16.60 5.42 -18.75
CA GLY A 136 -16.98 4.01 -18.78
C GLY A 136 -16.42 3.16 -17.62
N ALA A 137 -15.40 3.67 -16.92
CA ALA A 137 -14.75 2.96 -15.81
C ALA A 137 -15.49 3.13 -14.47
N THR A 138 -16.39 4.11 -14.36
CA THR A 138 -17.35 4.24 -13.25
C THR A 138 -18.76 4.36 -13.83
N THR A 139 -19.72 3.53 -13.39
CA THR A 139 -21.09 3.60 -13.92
C THR A 139 -21.76 4.90 -13.46
N ILE A 140 -21.74 5.94 -14.31
CA ILE A 140 -22.54 7.16 -14.10
C ILE A 140 -23.96 6.88 -14.59
N SER A 141 -24.90 6.76 -13.66
CA SER A 141 -26.31 6.57 -13.96
C SER A 141 -26.88 7.76 -14.75
N ALA A 142 -27.98 7.54 -15.48
CA ALA A 142 -28.71 8.62 -16.15
C ALA A 142 -29.11 9.76 -15.19
N THR A 143 -29.34 9.43 -13.91
CA THR A 143 -29.65 10.40 -12.85
C THR A 143 -28.44 11.28 -12.50
N GLN A 144 -27.24 10.70 -12.38
CA GLN A 144 -26.00 11.44 -12.13
C GLN A 144 -25.62 12.35 -13.31
N TRP A 145 -25.86 11.91 -14.55
CA TRP A 145 -25.74 12.76 -15.74
C TRP A 145 -26.71 13.94 -15.72
N GLY A 146 -27.93 13.72 -15.23
CA GLY A 146 -28.91 14.78 -15.02
C GLY A 146 -28.42 15.83 -14.01
N TYR A 147 -27.74 15.41 -12.93
CA TYR A 147 -27.16 16.33 -11.95
C TYR A 147 -26.06 17.20 -12.56
N LEU A 148 -25.13 16.61 -13.32
CA LEU A 148 -24.06 17.36 -13.98
C LEU A 148 -24.59 18.37 -15.01
N GLY A 149 -25.58 17.99 -15.81
CA GLY A 149 -26.20 18.89 -16.80
C GLY A 149 -27.05 20.00 -16.18
N ALA A 150 -27.47 19.84 -14.91
CA ALA A 150 -28.25 20.83 -14.17
C ALA A 150 -27.39 21.79 -13.32
N LEU A 151 -26.07 21.56 -13.20
CA LEU A 151 -25.17 22.49 -12.52
C LEU A 151 -25.12 23.83 -13.29
N ASP A 152 -25.43 24.92 -12.59
CA ASP A 152 -25.38 26.30 -13.08
C ASP A 152 -24.11 27.05 -12.65
N GLN A 153 -23.21 26.35 -11.95
CA GLN A 153 -21.94 26.86 -11.46
C GLN A 153 -20.85 25.78 -11.56
N SER A 154 -19.59 26.21 -11.62
CA SER A 154 -18.44 25.30 -11.61
C SER A 154 -18.34 24.58 -10.26
N LEU A 155 -18.00 23.29 -10.32
CA LEU A 155 -17.68 22.49 -9.14
C LEU A 155 -16.27 21.91 -9.28
N THR A 156 -15.31 22.57 -8.64
CA THR A 156 -13.90 22.18 -8.55
C THR A 156 -13.47 22.24 -7.09
N GLN A 157 -12.30 21.70 -6.76
CA GLN A 157 -11.74 21.77 -5.40
C GLN A 157 -11.52 23.21 -4.91
N ALA A 158 -11.40 24.19 -5.82
CA ALA A 158 -11.24 25.60 -5.50
C ALA A 158 -12.51 26.43 -5.75
N SER A 159 -13.63 25.79 -6.11
CA SER A 159 -14.88 26.50 -6.33
C SER A 159 -15.48 26.94 -5.01
N SER A 160 -16.05 28.15 -4.97
CA SER A 160 -16.88 28.64 -3.86
C SER A 160 -18.34 28.62 -4.31
N PRO A 161 -18.98 27.43 -4.38
CA PRO A 161 -20.34 27.29 -4.89
C PRO A 161 -21.32 28.07 -4.02
N THR A 162 -22.26 28.77 -4.66
CA THR A 162 -23.40 29.41 -3.98
C THR A 162 -24.62 28.50 -4.10
N PHE A 163 -25.28 28.19 -2.99
CA PHE A 163 -26.52 27.43 -2.99
C PHE A 163 -27.68 28.35 -2.61
N ALA A 164 -28.78 28.30 -3.35
CA ALA A 164 -30.01 29.01 -2.97
C ALA A 164 -30.58 28.47 -1.62
N GLY A 165 -30.27 27.21 -1.30
CA GLY A 165 -30.48 26.59 0.00
C GLY A 165 -29.66 25.31 0.12
N LEU A 166 -29.20 24.98 1.32
CA LEU A 166 -28.53 23.73 1.65
C LEU A 166 -29.43 22.95 2.61
N THR A 167 -29.79 21.72 2.25
CA THR A 167 -30.50 20.79 3.12
C THR A 167 -29.67 19.54 3.27
N LEU A 168 -29.30 19.21 4.51
CA LEU A 168 -28.64 17.96 4.85
C LEU A 168 -29.72 16.92 5.13
N ALA A 169 -29.48 15.67 4.73
CA ALA A 169 -30.33 14.57 5.17
C ALA A 169 -30.21 14.38 6.69
N ASP A 170 -31.17 13.69 7.29
CA ASP A 170 -31.08 13.29 8.71
C ASP A 170 -29.78 12.51 8.96
N GLY A 171 -29.06 12.89 10.02
CA GLY A 171 -27.71 12.38 10.33
C GLY A 171 -26.58 12.91 9.44
N GLY A 172 -26.84 13.83 8.51
CA GLY A 172 -25.82 14.50 7.69
C GLY A 172 -25.04 15.56 8.47
N SER A 173 -23.75 15.73 8.16
CA SER A 173 -22.88 16.74 8.77
C SER A 173 -22.47 17.83 7.79
N LEU A 174 -22.15 19.01 8.31
CA LEU A 174 -21.54 20.11 7.57
C LEU A 174 -20.14 20.34 8.10
N SER A 175 -19.12 20.03 7.29
CA SER A 175 -17.72 20.32 7.62
C SER A 175 -17.32 21.64 6.97
N LEU A 176 -16.88 22.60 7.77
CA LEU A 176 -16.42 23.92 7.33
C LEU A 176 -15.00 24.14 7.83
N GLN A 177 -14.13 24.65 6.96
CA GLN A 177 -12.73 24.94 7.28
C GLN A 177 -12.52 26.37 7.81
N GLU A 178 -13.57 27.19 7.78
CA GLU A 178 -13.55 28.62 8.10
C GLU A 178 -14.82 29.01 8.87
N ASP A 179 -14.90 30.27 9.31
CA ASP A 179 -15.99 30.82 10.10
C ASP A 179 -17.39 30.63 9.48
N ILE A 180 -18.36 30.28 10.33
CA ILE A 180 -19.79 30.36 9.98
C ILE A 180 -20.23 31.83 10.08
N THR A 181 -20.34 32.50 8.93
CA THR A 181 -20.78 33.91 8.88
C THR A 181 -22.25 34.05 8.47
N PHE A 182 -23.05 34.67 9.33
CA PHE A 182 -24.47 34.96 9.09
C PHE A 182 -24.66 36.40 8.56
N THR A 183 -24.91 36.60 7.25
CA THR A 183 -24.88 37.92 6.58
C THR A 183 -26.24 38.49 6.16
N GLY A 184 -27.37 37.89 6.59
CA GLY A 184 -28.71 38.35 6.23
C GLY A 184 -28.98 39.84 6.54
N ALA A 185 -29.20 40.65 5.51
CA ALA A 185 -29.43 42.10 5.64
C ALA A 185 -30.93 42.50 5.62
N THR A 186 -31.83 41.57 5.29
CA THR A 186 -33.28 41.84 5.11
C THR A 186 -34.21 40.87 5.85
N THR A 187 -33.67 39.82 6.47
CA THR A 187 -34.36 38.79 7.27
C THR A 187 -33.47 38.36 8.44
N GLU A 188 -34.02 37.67 9.44
CA GLU A 188 -33.25 37.12 10.56
C GLU A 188 -32.40 35.91 10.12
N ASN A 189 -31.15 35.84 10.58
CA ASN A 189 -30.36 34.62 10.51
C ASN A 189 -30.83 33.72 11.67
N LEU A 190 -31.39 32.55 11.38
CA LEU A 190 -32.01 31.67 12.38
C LEU A 190 -31.23 30.36 12.52
N ILE A 191 -30.91 29.99 13.75
CA ILE A 191 -30.57 28.61 14.12
C ILE A 191 -31.84 28.04 14.78
N LYS A 192 -32.52 27.13 14.09
CA LYS A 192 -33.74 26.48 14.61
C LYS A 192 -33.39 25.08 15.08
N MET A 193 -33.75 24.77 16.32
CA MET A 193 -33.49 23.48 16.95
C MET A 193 -34.77 22.64 16.95
N PRO A 194 -34.68 21.30 16.88
CA PRO A 194 -35.84 20.43 17.04
C PRO A 194 -36.45 20.62 18.44
N ASP A 195 -37.77 20.54 18.51
CA ASP A 195 -38.51 20.58 19.77
C ASP A 195 -38.47 19.20 20.46
N ASN A 196 -38.54 19.21 21.79
CA ASN A 196 -38.61 18.06 22.66
C ASN A 196 -37.41 17.09 22.60
N LEU A 197 -36.18 17.62 22.67
CA LEU A 197 -34.95 16.83 22.63
C LEU A 197 -33.92 17.29 23.68
N LEU A 198 -33.39 16.34 24.46
CA LEU A 198 -32.38 16.55 25.52
C LEU A 198 -31.04 17.14 25.02
N ASP A 199 -30.82 17.10 23.71
CA ASP A 199 -29.64 17.65 23.05
C ASP A 199 -30.02 18.08 21.63
N ALA A 200 -30.76 19.18 21.54
CA ALA A 200 -31.26 19.73 20.29
C ALA A 200 -30.15 20.45 19.50
N LEU A 201 -29.15 20.99 20.22
CA LEU A 201 -27.90 21.50 19.67
C LEU A 201 -26.80 21.39 20.73
N SER A 202 -25.67 20.79 20.36
CA SER A 202 -24.46 20.73 21.20
C SER A 202 -23.30 21.49 20.54
N ILE A 203 -22.59 22.29 21.33
CA ILE A 203 -21.20 22.67 21.06
C ILE A 203 -20.35 21.71 21.88
N GLN A 204 -19.67 20.79 21.18
CA GLN A 204 -18.94 19.72 21.82
C GLN A 204 -17.67 19.39 21.04
N GLU A 205 -16.76 18.75 21.74
CA GLU A 205 -15.58 18.14 21.17
C GLU A 205 -15.57 16.67 21.57
N GLY A 206 -15.73 15.79 20.58
CA GLY A 206 -15.99 14.38 20.84
C GLY A 206 -17.18 14.19 21.77
N SER A 207 -16.95 13.55 22.92
CA SER A 207 -17.97 13.36 23.97
C SER A 207 -18.02 14.51 25.00
N ASN A 208 -17.11 15.48 24.93
CA ASN A 208 -17.06 16.62 25.84
C ASN A 208 -18.01 17.72 25.37
N LYS A 209 -19.16 17.80 26.00
CA LYS A 209 -20.09 18.91 25.82
C LYS A 209 -19.51 20.17 26.49
N TYR A 210 -19.59 21.31 25.81
CA TYR A 210 -19.34 22.64 26.38
C TYR A 210 -20.66 23.33 26.67
N VAL A 211 -21.53 23.38 25.66
CA VAL A 211 -22.88 23.96 25.73
C VAL A 211 -23.86 23.00 25.08
N THR A 212 -24.99 22.72 25.73
CA THR A 212 -26.13 22.09 25.06
C THR A 212 -27.39 22.91 25.23
N PHE A 213 -28.22 22.89 24.20
CA PHE A 213 -29.59 23.38 24.24
C PHE A 213 -30.52 22.18 24.38
N ASP A 214 -31.12 22.05 25.55
CA ASP A 214 -32.18 21.09 25.84
C ASP A 214 -33.53 21.74 25.53
N THR A 215 -34.33 21.09 24.68
CA THR A 215 -35.64 21.58 24.27
C THR A 215 -36.76 20.66 24.74
N VAL A 216 -36.55 19.79 25.73
CA VAL A 216 -37.60 18.92 26.30
C VAL A 216 -38.77 19.76 26.80
N ASN A 217 -40.00 19.35 26.44
CA ASN A 217 -41.20 20.07 26.86
C ASN A 217 -41.25 20.18 28.40
N ASP A 218 -41.58 21.37 28.87
CA ASP A 218 -41.72 21.73 30.29
C ASP A 218 -40.39 22.00 31.04
N GLU A 219 -39.22 21.84 30.39
CA GLU A 219 -37.88 22.12 30.97
C GLU A 219 -36.86 22.45 29.85
N GLU A 220 -36.98 23.63 29.23
CA GLU A 220 -36.01 24.09 28.22
C GLU A 220 -34.80 24.79 28.86
N ASP A 221 -33.61 24.23 28.65
CA ASP A 221 -32.38 24.64 29.31
C ASP A 221 -31.23 24.95 28.35
N ILE A 222 -30.34 25.83 28.79
CA ILE A 222 -29.00 25.99 28.22
C ILE A 222 -28.00 25.52 29.28
N LEU A 223 -27.38 24.36 29.04
CA LEU A 223 -26.46 23.76 29.99
C LEU A 223 -25.02 24.07 29.60
N PHE A 224 -24.27 24.66 30.54
CA PHE A 224 -22.83 24.84 30.45
C PHE A 224 -22.15 23.77 31.30
N TYR A 225 -21.37 22.88 30.66
CA TYR A 225 -20.74 21.75 31.35
C TYR A 225 -19.32 22.05 31.82
N LYS A 226 -18.77 23.21 31.44
CA LYS A 226 -17.42 23.67 31.76
C LYS A 226 -17.50 25.04 32.44
N SER A 227 -16.36 25.56 32.89
CA SER A 227 -16.27 26.89 33.49
C SER A 227 -16.77 27.97 32.54
N VAL A 228 -17.52 28.93 33.08
CA VAL A 228 -18.03 30.09 32.35
C VAL A 228 -17.40 31.35 32.95
N ASP A 229 -16.62 32.07 32.14
CA ASP A 229 -16.05 33.36 32.50
C ASP A 229 -16.80 34.50 31.79
N ILE A 230 -17.24 35.50 32.54
CA ILE A 230 -17.86 36.73 32.00
C ILE A 230 -16.89 37.89 32.20
N LEU A 231 -16.08 38.17 31.17
CA LEU A 231 -15.13 39.27 31.18
C LEU A 231 -15.73 40.49 30.49
N HIS A 232 -15.81 41.62 31.19
CA HIS A 232 -16.40 42.85 30.67
C HIS A 232 -15.53 44.07 31.02
N THR A 233 -15.32 44.95 30.05
CA THR A 233 -14.69 46.27 30.23
C THR A 233 -15.64 47.32 29.66
N SER A 234 -16.30 48.07 30.53
CA SER A 234 -17.24 49.08 30.06
C SER A 234 -16.51 50.24 29.38
N THR A 235 -17.08 50.73 28.27
CA THR A 235 -16.64 51.97 27.62
C THR A 235 -17.61 53.14 27.83
N HIS A 236 -18.69 52.94 28.60
CA HIS A 236 -19.75 53.91 28.87
C HIS A 236 -20.11 53.92 30.36
N ALA A 237 -20.98 54.83 30.79
CA ALA A 237 -21.55 54.78 32.14
C ALA A 237 -22.85 53.96 32.11
N ASP A 238 -23.20 53.33 33.23
CA ASP A 238 -24.44 52.54 33.40
C ASP A 238 -24.49 51.30 32.50
N ASP A 239 -23.40 50.51 32.53
CA ASP A 239 -23.20 49.31 31.72
C ASP A 239 -23.09 48.08 32.62
N HIS A 240 -23.60 46.93 32.16
CA HIS A 240 -23.68 45.71 32.94
C HIS A 240 -22.89 44.57 32.26
N ALA A 241 -22.04 43.89 33.03
CA ALA A 241 -21.32 42.71 32.56
C ALA A 241 -22.25 41.48 32.42
N LEU A 242 -23.19 41.34 33.35
CA LEU A 242 -24.22 40.32 33.39
C LEU A 242 -25.48 40.92 34.02
N GLU A 243 -26.62 40.75 33.36
CA GLU A 243 -27.95 41.14 33.84
C GLU A 243 -28.86 39.92 33.77
N ILE A 244 -29.61 39.66 34.85
CA ILE A 244 -30.54 38.53 34.95
C ILE A 244 -31.93 39.09 35.22
N ASP A 245 -32.74 39.16 34.17
CA ASP A 245 -34.14 39.58 34.25
C ASP A 245 -35.04 38.35 34.34
N THR A 246 -35.62 38.10 35.52
CA THR A 246 -36.57 37.01 35.72
C THR A 246 -37.96 37.55 36.03
N ASP A 247 -38.91 37.33 35.12
CA ASP A 247 -40.33 37.55 35.37
C ASP A 247 -40.97 36.24 35.86
N ALA A 248 -41.36 36.20 37.13
CA ALA A 248 -42.06 35.04 37.69
C ALA A 248 -43.47 34.84 37.09
N ALA A 249 -43.99 35.79 36.30
CA ALA A 249 -45.28 35.74 35.62
C ALA A 249 -46.48 35.36 36.52
N GLY A 250 -46.36 35.62 37.83
CA GLY A 250 -47.36 35.29 38.84
C GLY A 250 -47.28 33.88 39.42
N TYR A 251 -46.30 33.07 39.03
CA TYR A 251 -46.03 31.75 39.60
C TYR A 251 -45.18 31.86 40.88
N GLY A 252 -45.36 30.91 41.80
CA GLY A 252 -44.55 30.80 43.02
C GLY A 252 -43.33 29.90 42.80
N ASP A 253 -42.33 30.03 43.67
CA ASP A 253 -41.08 29.23 43.64
C ASP A 253 -40.21 29.42 42.39
N VAL A 254 -40.31 30.60 41.76
CA VAL A 254 -39.42 31.00 40.66
C VAL A 254 -38.13 31.57 41.24
N LYS A 255 -36.98 31.06 40.78
CA LYS A 255 -35.65 31.50 41.18
C LYS A 255 -34.94 32.13 39.98
N ALA A 256 -34.45 33.35 40.15
CA ALA A 256 -33.63 34.01 39.13
C ALA A 256 -32.19 33.45 39.08
N LEU A 257 -31.70 33.01 40.24
CA LEU A 257 -30.42 32.34 40.41
C LEU A 257 -30.62 31.23 41.44
N ASP A 258 -30.40 29.98 41.03
CA ASP A 258 -30.37 28.81 41.90
C ASP A 258 -28.97 28.22 41.87
N ILE A 259 -28.38 27.98 43.03
CA ILE A 259 -27.02 27.42 43.15
C ILE A 259 -27.10 26.20 44.04
N ASP A 260 -26.94 25.02 43.44
CA ASP A 260 -26.74 23.78 44.16
C ASP A 260 -25.24 23.48 44.25
N TYR A 261 -24.66 23.75 45.42
CA TYR A 261 -23.23 23.50 45.68
C TYR A 261 -23.05 22.20 46.45
N ILE A 262 -22.67 21.14 45.74
CA ILE A 262 -22.34 19.84 46.34
C ILE A 262 -20.85 19.87 46.70
N THR A 263 -20.56 20.09 48.00
CA THR A 263 -19.19 20.26 48.53
C THR A 263 -18.25 19.10 48.22
N GLY A 264 -18.78 17.89 48.05
CA GLY A 264 -17.96 16.67 48.07
C GLY A 264 -17.28 16.47 49.43
N ASN A 265 -16.17 15.72 49.45
CA ASN A 265 -15.38 15.50 50.66
C ASN A 265 -14.36 16.64 50.81
N ILE A 266 -14.65 17.57 51.72
CA ILE A 266 -13.74 18.67 52.08
C ILE A 266 -12.82 18.21 53.20
N THR A 267 -11.52 18.49 53.09
CA THR A 267 -10.54 18.11 54.09
C THR A 267 -10.51 19.14 55.22
N ALA A 268 -10.15 18.72 56.44
CA ALA A 268 -10.07 19.65 57.57
C ALA A 268 -9.07 20.79 57.28
N GLY A 269 -9.56 22.04 57.30
CA GLY A 269 -8.78 23.25 57.06
C GLY A 269 -8.82 23.77 55.62
N GLU A 270 -9.55 23.11 54.72
CA GLU A 270 -9.91 23.68 53.43
C GLU A 270 -11.13 24.60 53.61
N ASP A 271 -11.12 25.72 52.90
CA ASP A 271 -12.22 26.70 52.89
C ASP A 271 -12.84 26.71 51.50
N GLU A 272 -14.14 26.46 51.40
CA GLU A 272 -14.90 26.63 50.16
C GLU A 272 -15.78 27.89 50.19
N GLY A 273 -15.79 28.62 49.08
CA GLY A 273 -16.67 29.76 48.86
C GLY A 273 -17.62 29.51 47.69
N ILE A 274 -18.93 29.58 47.95
CA ILE A 274 -19.95 29.46 46.89
C ILE A 274 -20.03 30.74 46.04
N LEU A 275 -19.84 31.90 46.69
CA LEU A 275 -19.83 33.21 46.04
C LEU A 275 -18.68 34.05 46.60
N LEU A 276 -17.77 34.47 45.72
CA LEU A 276 -16.70 35.42 46.02
C LEU A 276 -16.95 36.73 45.28
N ILE A 277 -16.99 37.85 46.02
CA ILE A 277 -17.06 39.19 45.43
C ILE A 277 -15.78 39.93 45.78
N ASN A 278 -14.94 40.15 44.78
CA ASN A 278 -13.72 40.93 44.92
C ASN A 278 -13.88 42.31 44.27
N ILE A 279 -13.54 43.37 45.00
CA ILE A 279 -13.63 44.76 44.51
C ILE A 279 -12.23 45.37 44.53
N ASP A 280 -11.65 45.59 43.35
CA ASP A 280 -10.41 46.36 43.23
C ASP A 280 -10.71 47.86 43.14
N ARG A 281 -10.23 48.62 44.13
CA ARG A 281 -10.40 50.07 44.22
C ARG A 281 -9.13 50.84 43.86
N THR A 282 -8.09 50.16 43.40
CA THR A 282 -6.76 50.75 43.18
C THR A 282 -6.80 51.95 42.24
N LEU A 283 -7.74 51.96 41.28
CA LEU A 283 -7.93 53.06 40.33
C LEU A 283 -9.13 53.98 40.66
N ALA A 284 -9.88 53.72 41.74
CA ALA A 284 -11.06 54.50 42.09
C ALA A 284 -10.67 55.85 42.76
N ILE A 285 -11.12 56.97 42.19
CA ILE A 285 -10.83 58.33 42.70
C ILE A 285 -11.99 58.96 43.51
N GLY A 286 -13.12 58.26 43.66
CA GLY A 286 -14.32 58.70 44.39
C GLY A 286 -15.56 57.87 44.06
N GLY A 287 -16.71 58.17 44.68
CA GLY A 287 -17.98 57.45 44.49
C GLY A 287 -18.27 56.39 45.56
N ASP A 288 -19.48 55.83 45.53
CA ASP A 288 -19.89 54.71 46.37
C ASP A 288 -19.76 53.40 45.57
N ILE A 289 -19.20 52.36 46.18
CA ILE A 289 -19.10 51.03 45.60
C ILE A 289 -19.73 50.06 46.59
N PHE A 290 -20.72 49.30 46.15
CA PHE A 290 -21.39 48.26 46.91
C PHE A 290 -21.23 46.92 46.20
N ALA A 291 -21.04 45.84 46.97
CA ALA A 291 -20.88 44.48 46.45
C ALA A 291 -22.23 43.83 46.11
N LEU A 292 -23.25 44.09 46.93
CA LEU A 292 -24.60 43.59 46.77
C LEU A 292 -25.59 44.69 47.16
N GLU A 293 -26.47 45.04 46.24
CA GLU A 293 -27.61 45.93 46.48
C GLU A 293 -28.91 45.13 46.30
N VAL A 294 -29.80 45.18 47.28
CA VAL A 294 -31.10 44.50 47.22
C VAL A 294 -32.19 45.56 47.35
N LEU A 295 -32.93 45.76 46.26
CA LEU A 295 -34.00 46.75 46.14
C LEU A 295 -35.34 46.07 45.98
N ALA A 296 -36.40 46.73 46.43
CA ALA A 296 -37.77 46.36 46.11
C ALA A 296 -38.54 47.63 45.72
N THR A 297 -39.42 47.52 44.73
CA THR A 297 -40.37 48.58 44.39
C THR A 297 -41.50 48.61 45.42
N ASP A 298 -42.05 49.80 45.70
CA ASP A 298 -43.00 50.04 46.79
C ASP A 298 -44.18 49.04 46.77
N GLN A 299 -44.51 48.52 47.94
CA GLN A 299 -45.49 47.46 48.10
C GLN A 299 -46.90 48.02 47.99
N VAL A 300 -47.66 47.57 46.98
CA VAL A 300 -49.12 47.69 46.99
C VAL A 300 -49.64 46.77 48.10
N THR A 301 -50.44 47.34 49.00
CA THR A 301 -51.07 46.72 50.18
C THR A 301 -51.39 45.22 50.02
N GLY A 302 -50.54 44.37 50.58
CA GLY A 302 -50.69 42.91 50.61
C GLY A 302 -49.46 42.27 51.25
N SER A 303 -49.67 41.50 52.32
CA SER A 303 -48.65 40.96 53.23
C SER A 303 -47.63 40.00 52.58
N THR A 304 -46.72 40.48 51.73
CA THR A 304 -45.55 39.70 51.30
C THR A 304 -44.33 40.12 52.11
N GLY A 305 -43.60 39.15 52.68
CA GLY A 305 -42.35 39.41 53.38
C GLY A 305 -41.22 39.51 52.36
N ILE A 306 -40.53 40.64 52.31
CA ILE A 306 -39.34 40.84 51.48
C ILE A 306 -38.13 40.61 52.39
N TYR A 307 -37.27 39.66 52.02
CA TYR A 307 -36.08 39.28 52.79
C TYR A 307 -34.86 39.45 51.91
N GLY A 308 -33.86 40.22 52.36
CA GLY A 308 -32.59 40.37 51.63
C GLY A 308 -31.65 39.16 51.77
N LEU A 309 -31.76 38.41 52.87
CA LEU A 309 -31.11 37.13 53.09
C LEU A 309 -32.00 36.28 53.99
N LYS A 310 -32.26 35.03 53.61
CA LYS A 310 -32.99 34.04 54.41
C LYS A 310 -32.04 32.88 54.72
N ILE A 311 -31.82 32.60 56.00
CA ILE A 311 -30.93 31.52 56.46
C ILE A 311 -31.78 30.35 56.97
N GLY A 312 -31.48 29.14 56.48
CA GLY A 312 -32.17 27.90 56.85
C GLY A 312 -31.79 27.37 58.24
N ALA A 313 -32.32 26.21 58.60
CA ALA A 313 -31.85 25.50 59.79
C ALA A 313 -30.40 25.03 59.59
N GLU A 314 -29.64 24.88 60.67
CA GLU A 314 -28.24 24.35 60.68
C GLU A 314 -27.18 25.25 60.03
N ILE A 315 -27.58 26.34 59.36
CA ILE A 315 -26.66 27.34 58.81
C ILE A 315 -26.39 28.43 59.86
N GLY A 316 -25.11 28.75 60.06
CA GLY A 316 -24.68 29.83 60.96
C GLY A 316 -25.18 31.21 60.50
N PRO A 317 -25.34 32.18 61.41
CA PRO A 317 -25.61 33.57 61.02
C PRO A 317 -24.42 34.17 60.27
N VAL A 318 -24.60 35.35 59.67
CA VAL A 318 -23.54 36.07 58.95
C VAL A 318 -22.31 36.24 59.85
N HIS A 319 -21.18 35.69 59.41
CA HIS A 319 -19.88 35.87 60.04
C HIS A 319 -19.19 37.09 59.43
N GLN A 320 -18.85 38.09 60.26
CA GLN A 320 -18.14 39.30 59.84
C GLN A 320 -16.73 39.27 60.42
N ASP A 321 -15.74 38.94 59.59
CA ASP A 321 -14.34 38.85 60.04
C ASP A 321 -13.75 40.24 60.40
N SER A 322 -14.24 41.32 59.77
CA SER A 322 -13.82 42.69 60.07
C SER A 322 -14.84 43.77 59.69
N GLY A 323 -14.71 44.95 60.31
CA GLY A 323 -15.61 46.10 60.13
C GLY A 323 -16.68 46.20 61.22
N THR A 324 -17.65 47.11 61.04
CA THR A 324 -18.77 47.30 61.98
C THR A 324 -20.08 47.40 61.22
N PHE A 325 -21.10 46.65 61.61
CA PHE A 325 -22.47 46.94 61.18
C PHE A 325 -22.93 48.29 61.72
N ALA A 326 -23.24 49.25 60.85
CA ALA A 326 -23.50 50.63 61.25
C ALA A 326 -24.86 50.85 61.94
N ASN A 327 -25.82 49.90 61.85
CA ASN A 327 -27.15 49.94 62.51
C ASN A 327 -27.90 48.58 62.46
N PRO A 328 -27.37 47.48 63.02
CA PRO A 328 -28.07 46.18 62.99
C PRO A 328 -29.24 46.20 63.98
N THR A 329 -30.40 46.70 63.57
CA THR A 329 -31.59 46.75 64.45
C THR A 329 -32.22 45.35 64.64
N LYS A 330 -31.84 44.36 63.82
CA LYS A 330 -32.34 42.96 63.87
C LYS A 330 -31.29 41.90 63.46
N GLY A 331 -30.01 42.10 63.82
CA GLY A 331 -28.91 41.21 63.41
C GLY A 331 -28.72 39.92 64.21
N THR A 332 -29.46 39.71 65.32
CA THR A 332 -29.32 38.51 66.17
C THR A 332 -30.66 38.11 66.81
N ASP A 333 -31.44 37.25 66.16
CA ASP A 333 -32.46 36.42 66.83
C ASP A 333 -33.00 35.36 65.84
N ASN A 334 -32.70 34.09 66.08
CA ASN A 334 -33.56 33.01 65.64
C ASN A 334 -33.65 31.95 66.73
N THR A 335 -34.40 32.26 67.78
CA THR A 335 -34.76 31.31 68.83
C THR A 335 -35.84 30.34 68.34
N ILE A 336 -35.60 29.03 68.41
CA ILE A 336 -36.65 28.06 68.80
C ILE A 336 -36.03 27.03 69.78
N GLY A 337 -36.08 27.32 71.09
CA GLY A 337 -35.75 26.33 72.12
C GLY A 337 -35.21 26.88 73.44
N SER A 338 -36.12 27.33 74.31
CA SER A 338 -35.92 27.71 75.73
C SER A 338 -34.86 28.77 76.06
N SER A 339 -35.36 29.98 76.34
CA SER A 339 -34.66 30.98 77.14
C SER A 339 -34.11 30.43 78.45
N VAL A 340 -32.83 30.70 78.74
CA VAL A 340 -32.40 31.18 80.07
C VAL A 340 -31.33 32.26 79.88
N THR A 341 -31.75 33.51 79.67
CA THR A 341 -30.94 34.65 80.14
C THR A 341 -31.22 34.82 81.62
N LYS A 342 -30.28 34.40 82.47
CA LYS A 342 -30.10 34.91 83.84
C LYS A 342 -28.76 34.45 84.42
N THR A 343 -27.82 35.38 84.42
CA THR A 343 -26.74 35.50 85.41
C THR A 343 -27.35 35.64 86.81
N SER A 344 -27.24 34.61 87.66
CA SER A 344 -27.17 34.75 89.13
C SER A 344 -26.64 33.44 89.74
N ILE A 345 -25.34 33.39 90.03
CA ILE A 345 -24.78 32.39 90.96
C ILE A 345 -25.04 32.95 92.36
N GLY A 346 -25.87 32.28 93.16
CA GLY A 346 -26.21 32.71 94.52
C GLY A 346 -25.28 32.08 95.56
N PHE A 347 -24.67 32.90 96.42
CA PHE A 347 -23.97 32.40 97.61
C PHE A 347 -25.01 32.17 98.72
N THR A 348 -25.28 30.92 99.08
CA THR A 348 -26.19 30.61 100.20
C THR A 348 -25.52 30.80 101.55
N GLN A 349 -26.20 31.51 102.46
CA GLN A 349 -25.72 31.80 103.82
C GLN A 349 -25.70 30.50 104.66
N SER A 350 -24.55 29.84 104.65
CA SER A 350 -24.15 28.67 105.47
C SER A 350 -24.72 27.31 105.01
N PRO A 351 -23.88 26.27 104.78
CA PRO A 351 -22.42 26.20 104.93
C PRO A 351 -21.70 26.20 103.56
N ASP A 352 -20.79 27.15 103.34
CA ASP A 352 -19.67 27.10 102.38
C ASP A 352 -19.94 26.37 101.06
N THR A 353 -21.07 26.62 100.40
CA THR A 353 -21.42 25.95 99.16
C THR A 353 -21.86 26.96 98.10
N ILE A 354 -21.13 26.95 96.98
CA ILE A 354 -21.61 27.52 95.73
C ILE A 354 -22.51 26.44 95.12
N THR A 355 -23.81 26.69 95.12
CA THR A 355 -24.82 25.82 94.50
C THR A 355 -25.29 26.44 93.18
N ASP A 356 -25.26 25.62 92.13
CA ASP A 356 -25.85 25.94 90.83
C ASP A 356 -27.27 25.35 90.79
N SER A 357 -28.21 26.08 90.20
CA SER A 357 -29.58 25.62 90.01
C SER A 357 -29.75 24.52 88.94
N SER A 358 -28.70 24.17 88.19
CA SER A 358 -28.79 23.14 87.14
C SER A 358 -27.46 22.44 86.78
N ASN A 359 -27.13 21.39 87.52
CA ASN A 359 -26.26 20.26 87.16
C ASN A 359 -24.81 20.56 86.69
N GLY A 360 -24.33 21.80 86.71
CA GLY A 360 -23.19 22.26 85.89
C GLY A 360 -21.80 22.31 86.52
N PHE A 361 -21.49 21.55 87.59
CA PHE A 361 -20.14 21.55 88.20
C PHE A 361 -19.26 20.33 87.85
N GLY A 362 -19.57 19.64 86.75
CA GLY A 362 -18.97 18.34 86.41
C GLY A 362 -17.44 18.30 86.20
N ASN A 363 -16.80 19.45 85.97
CA ASN A 363 -15.37 19.53 85.63
C ASN A 363 -14.50 20.21 86.71
N PHE A 364 -15.07 20.59 87.86
CA PHE A 364 -14.30 21.18 88.94
C PHE A 364 -13.66 20.11 89.82
N VAL A 365 -12.39 20.26 90.18
CA VAL A 365 -11.68 19.31 91.04
C VAL A 365 -11.23 19.93 92.36
N VAL A 366 -11.18 19.12 93.42
CA VAL A 366 -10.66 19.56 94.72
C VAL A 366 -9.21 20.01 94.57
N GLY A 367 -8.93 21.27 94.94
CA GLY A 367 -7.64 21.92 94.83
C GLY A 367 -7.58 23.03 93.77
N GLU A 368 -8.57 23.15 92.89
CA GLU A 368 -8.64 24.24 91.90
C GLU A 368 -8.86 25.60 92.56
N ILE A 369 -8.24 26.62 91.96
CA ILE A 369 -8.34 28.01 92.39
C ILE A 369 -9.41 28.72 91.58
N VAL A 370 -10.38 29.29 92.28
CA VAL A 370 -11.50 30.08 91.74
C VAL A 370 -11.30 31.53 92.16
N VAL A 371 -11.20 32.43 91.18
CA VAL A 371 -11.09 33.87 91.40
C VAL A 371 -12.45 34.50 91.15
N VAL A 372 -13.01 35.14 92.18
CA VAL A 372 -14.26 35.90 92.06
C VAL A 372 -13.91 37.37 91.89
N THR A 373 -14.44 38.01 90.84
CA THR A 373 -14.30 39.46 90.63
C THR A 373 -15.61 40.07 90.15
N GLY A 374 -15.81 41.37 90.39
CA GLY A 374 -17.01 42.09 89.94
C GLY A 374 -18.25 41.95 90.83
N ALA A 375 -18.16 41.30 91.99
CA ALA A 375 -19.22 41.32 93.01
C ALA A 375 -19.45 42.76 93.50
N THR A 376 -20.71 43.14 93.69
CA THR A 376 -21.08 44.47 94.20
C THR A 376 -20.69 44.65 95.68
N THR A 377 -20.57 43.55 96.42
CA THR A 377 -19.92 43.52 97.74
C THR A 377 -18.41 43.27 97.60
N PRO A 378 -17.52 44.24 97.91
CA PRO A 378 -16.09 44.11 97.62
C PRO A 378 -15.38 42.97 98.35
N ALA A 379 -15.88 42.54 99.50
CA ALA A 379 -15.30 41.44 100.29
C ALA A 379 -15.39 40.07 99.58
N ASN A 380 -16.33 39.91 98.64
CA ASN A 380 -16.51 38.68 97.88
C ASN A 380 -15.56 38.59 96.67
N ASN A 381 -14.88 39.69 96.29
CA ASN A 381 -13.92 39.74 95.18
C ASN A 381 -12.53 39.26 95.64
N THR A 382 -12.41 37.96 95.89
CA THR A 382 -11.19 37.32 96.39
C THR A 382 -10.96 35.97 95.70
N THR A 383 -9.78 35.41 95.94
CA THR A 383 -9.40 34.08 95.47
C THR A 383 -9.84 33.02 96.48
N TYR A 384 -10.41 31.95 95.97
CA TYR A 384 -10.92 30.81 96.69
C TYR A 384 -10.28 29.53 96.17
N THR A 385 -10.06 28.53 97.03
CA THR A 385 -9.64 27.18 96.64
C THR A 385 -10.78 26.22 96.89
N ILE A 386 -11.09 25.37 95.92
CA ILE A 386 -12.13 24.35 96.05
C ILE A 386 -11.63 23.25 96.97
N THR A 387 -12.35 23.02 98.07
CA THR A 387 -12.03 21.99 99.07
C THR A 387 -12.94 20.77 98.97
N VAL A 388 -14.12 20.89 98.33
CA VAL A 388 -15.00 19.77 97.97
C VAL A 388 -15.65 20.03 96.61
N ALA A 389 -15.59 19.06 95.70
CA ALA A 389 -16.25 19.12 94.40
C ALA A 389 -17.19 17.93 94.23
N THR A 390 -18.50 18.19 94.24
CA THR A 390 -19.56 17.17 94.07
C THR A 390 -20.61 17.67 93.08
N VAL A 391 -21.30 16.77 92.40
CA VAL A 391 -22.33 17.14 91.42
C VAL A 391 -23.39 18.04 92.08
N GLY A 392 -23.45 19.30 91.63
CA GLY A 392 -24.40 20.31 92.09
C GLY A 392 -23.95 21.21 93.26
N ALA A 393 -22.76 21.00 93.84
CA ALA A 393 -22.25 21.87 94.91
C ALA A 393 -20.70 21.89 95.00
N LEU A 394 -20.12 23.09 95.14
CA LEU A 394 -18.69 23.32 95.38
C LEU A 394 -18.46 23.98 96.74
N THR A 395 -17.51 23.48 97.53
CA THR A 395 -17.07 24.10 98.79
C THR A 395 -15.71 24.78 98.63
N VAL A 396 -15.55 25.97 99.21
CA VAL A 396 -14.39 26.85 98.95
C VAL A 396 -13.73 27.44 100.22
N THR A 397 -12.47 27.87 100.16
CA THR A 397 -11.68 28.48 101.28
C THR A 397 -10.59 29.42 100.74
N PRO A 398 -10.21 30.58 101.35
CA PRO A 398 -10.53 31.13 102.68
C PRO A 398 -11.77 32.04 102.76
N GLN A 399 -12.30 32.23 103.97
CA GLN A 399 -13.53 33.00 104.27
C GLN A 399 -13.30 34.49 104.58
N PRO A 400 -14.11 35.41 104.04
CA PRO A 400 -14.50 36.64 104.73
C PRO A 400 -15.73 36.41 105.64
N ASP A 401 -15.76 37.04 106.82
CA ASP A 401 -16.72 36.76 107.92
C ASP A 401 -18.22 37.05 107.63
N THR A 402 -18.58 37.63 106.48
CA THR A 402 -19.98 37.84 106.06
C THR A 402 -20.12 37.88 104.54
N VAL A 403 -20.68 36.82 103.95
CA VAL A 403 -21.05 36.76 102.52
C VAL A 403 -22.55 37.08 102.40
N GLU A 404 -22.91 38.18 101.74
CA GLU A 404 -24.29 38.50 101.36
C GLU A 404 -24.53 38.15 99.87
N ASP A 405 -25.76 37.72 99.58
CA ASP A 405 -26.22 37.21 98.27
C ASP A 405 -26.07 38.27 97.16
N ASP A 406 -25.24 37.97 96.16
CA ASP A 406 -24.90 38.92 95.11
C ASP A 406 -24.40 38.22 93.83
N SER A 407 -24.66 38.83 92.67
CA SER A 407 -24.34 38.29 91.34
C SER A 407 -22.90 38.68 90.94
N ALA A 408 -21.99 37.72 90.80
CA ALA A 408 -20.59 37.98 90.42
C ALA A 408 -20.11 37.11 89.24
N SER A 409 -19.05 37.53 88.56
CA SER A 409 -18.34 36.73 87.54
C SER A 409 -17.22 35.91 88.18
N ILE A 410 -17.16 34.61 87.86
CA ILE A 410 -16.16 33.65 88.33
C ILE A 410 -15.19 33.28 87.19
N THR A 411 -13.89 33.26 87.47
CA THR A 411 -12.86 32.72 86.56
C THR A 411 -12.02 31.66 87.31
N VAL A 412 -11.65 30.56 86.65
CA VAL A 412 -10.92 29.40 87.24
C VAL A 412 -9.55 29.32 86.60
N GLU A 413 -8.48 29.18 87.39
CA GLU A 413 -7.12 28.98 86.87
C GLU A 413 -6.57 27.61 87.29
N GLY A 414 -6.22 26.77 86.30
CA GLY A 414 -5.62 25.44 86.47
C GLY A 414 -4.62 25.10 85.36
N ASN A 415 -3.48 24.50 85.74
CA ASN A 415 -2.36 24.11 84.87
C ASN A 415 -2.75 23.21 83.67
N VAL A 416 -2.27 23.56 82.47
CA VAL A 416 -2.64 22.97 81.18
C VAL A 416 -1.89 21.66 80.88
N ALA A 417 -2.61 20.58 80.60
CA ALA A 417 -2.05 19.36 80.01
C ALA A 417 -3.06 18.63 79.11
N ILE A 418 -3.31 19.16 77.90
CA ILE A 418 -3.63 18.42 76.66
C ILE A 418 -3.82 19.40 75.50
N MET A 419 -2.79 19.60 74.66
CA MET A 419 -3.02 20.04 73.27
C MET A 419 -3.47 18.80 72.49
N LEU A 420 -4.78 18.62 72.37
CA LEU A 420 -5.33 17.78 71.30
C LEU A 420 -5.31 18.61 70.00
N ASP A 421 -4.74 18.03 68.96
CA ASP A 421 -4.81 18.52 67.59
C ASP A 421 -6.27 18.83 67.18
N GLY A 422 -6.53 20.02 66.66
CA GLY A 422 -7.83 20.43 66.10
C GLY A 422 -8.97 20.79 67.06
N SER A 423 -8.76 20.89 68.38
CA SER A 423 -9.84 21.32 69.31
C SER A 423 -9.88 22.83 69.49
N LEU A 424 -10.96 23.49 69.05
CA LEU A 424 -11.19 24.95 69.04
C LEU A 424 -11.25 25.65 70.41
N GLY A 425 -10.84 25.00 71.51
CA GLY A 425 -11.03 25.50 72.88
C GLY A 425 -9.82 25.44 73.80
N THR A 426 -8.64 24.96 73.36
CA THR A 426 -7.46 24.79 74.22
C THR A 426 -6.17 25.24 73.53
N THR A 427 -6.09 26.53 73.20
CA THR A 427 -4.87 27.11 72.63
C THR A 427 -3.93 27.55 73.75
N THR A 428 -2.68 27.10 73.71
CA THR A 428 -1.66 27.43 74.71
C THR A 428 -0.62 28.36 74.08
N ASP A 429 -0.18 29.37 74.82
CA ASP A 429 1.00 30.15 74.44
C ASP A 429 2.18 29.17 74.27
N ILE A 430 2.88 29.27 73.15
CA ILE A 430 4.09 28.49 72.90
C ILE A 430 5.28 29.44 72.78
N PHE A 431 6.46 28.95 73.13
CA PHE A 431 7.69 29.76 73.12
C PHE A 431 7.58 31.02 73.99
N GLU A 432 7.00 30.92 75.19
CA GLU A 432 6.89 32.01 76.16
C GLU A 432 8.26 32.57 76.57
N ALA A 433 9.27 31.70 76.69
CA ALA A 433 10.63 32.07 77.08
C ALA A 433 11.67 31.86 75.96
N ASN A 434 12.80 32.57 76.06
CA ASN A 434 13.93 32.32 75.16
C ASN A 434 14.55 30.94 75.40
N GLY A 435 14.84 30.21 74.33
CA GLY A 435 15.38 28.85 74.39
C GLY A 435 14.33 27.76 74.55
N GLU A 436 13.06 28.13 74.66
CA GLU A 436 11.95 27.18 74.63
C GLU A 436 11.77 26.59 73.23
N TYR A 437 11.29 25.34 73.18
CA TYR A 437 11.14 24.59 71.95
C TYR A 437 9.86 23.77 71.93
N ILE A 438 9.41 23.45 70.72
CA ILE A 438 8.37 22.44 70.46
C ILE A 438 8.97 21.32 69.61
N LEU A 439 8.42 20.12 69.75
CA LEU A 439 8.74 18.95 68.93
C LEU A 439 7.49 18.54 68.15
N ILE A 440 7.63 18.45 66.83
CA ILE A 440 6.60 17.94 65.94
C ILE A 440 7.13 16.64 65.35
N GLY A 441 6.47 15.53 65.66
CA GLY A 441 6.93 14.19 65.30
C GLY A 441 5.88 13.39 64.54
N ALA A 442 6.31 12.62 63.53
CA ALA A 442 5.45 11.70 62.79
C ALA A 442 6.08 10.30 62.66
N ALA A 443 5.25 9.28 62.42
CA ALA A 443 5.69 7.89 62.28
C ALA A 443 6.51 7.62 61.01
N ALA A 444 6.32 8.44 59.97
CA ALA A 444 7.12 8.45 58.73
C ALA A 444 7.87 9.79 58.62
N ALA A 445 8.93 9.82 57.82
CA ALA A 445 9.55 11.08 57.43
C ALA A 445 8.54 11.94 56.63
N PHE A 446 8.67 13.25 56.76
CA PHE A 446 7.81 14.26 56.13
C PHE A 446 8.64 15.44 55.68
N GLU A 447 8.08 16.26 54.79
CA GLU A 447 8.78 17.33 54.06
C GLU A 447 8.16 18.71 54.30
N GLU A 448 6.96 18.77 54.91
CA GLU A 448 6.36 20.02 55.36
C GLU A 448 5.66 19.93 56.72
N ILE A 449 5.53 21.08 57.38
CA ILE A 449 4.68 21.32 58.53
C ILE A 449 3.87 22.59 58.28
N GLU A 450 2.55 22.50 58.31
CA GLU A 450 1.72 23.70 58.39
C GLU A 450 1.46 24.06 59.85
N PHE A 451 1.77 25.30 60.23
CA PHE A 451 1.46 25.85 61.55
C PHE A 451 0.30 26.83 61.44
N ILE A 452 -0.80 26.52 62.12
CA ILE A 452 -1.90 27.47 62.32
C ILE A 452 -1.66 28.23 63.63
N VAL A 453 -1.39 29.52 63.51
CA VAL A 453 -1.05 30.38 64.65
C VAL A 453 -2.28 31.23 65.00
N ALA A 454 -2.91 30.96 66.15
CA ALA A 454 -4.11 31.67 66.61
C ALA A 454 -3.80 33.10 67.06
N THR A 455 -2.58 33.38 67.51
CA THR A 455 -2.09 34.73 67.78
C THR A 455 -0.62 34.80 67.44
N GLY A 456 -0.24 35.71 66.54
CA GLY A 456 1.13 35.84 66.06
C GLY A 456 2.10 36.38 67.10
N ALA A 457 3.37 35.97 66.99
CA ALA A 457 4.46 36.55 67.77
C ALA A 457 4.65 38.03 67.43
N SER A 458 4.73 38.89 68.45
CA SER A 458 4.97 40.33 68.25
C SER A 458 6.35 40.68 67.65
N GLY A 459 6.49 41.89 67.10
CA GLY A 459 7.75 42.42 66.60
C GLY A 459 8.21 41.70 65.32
N ALA A 460 9.49 41.31 65.23
CA ALA A 460 10.00 40.57 64.08
C ALA A 460 9.93 39.02 64.25
N GLY A 461 8.95 38.50 65.00
CA GLY A 461 8.76 37.06 65.24
C GLY A 461 9.72 36.42 66.27
N ILE A 462 9.61 35.10 66.47
CA ILE A 462 10.39 34.36 67.48
C ILE A 462 11.86 34.11 67.08
N LYS A 463 12.23 34.42 65.83
CA LYS A 463 13.50 34.04 65.18
C LYS A 463 13.76 32.54 65.37
N PRO A 464 12.95 31.68 64.71
CA PRO A 464 13.04 30.23 64.90
C PRO A 464 14.36 29.68 64.36
N THR A 465 14.84 28.62 64.98
CA THR A 465 15.82 27.72 64.36
C THR A 465 15.22 26.32 64.29
N PHE A 466 15.43 25.65 63.17
CA PHE A 466 14.84 24.35 62.88
C PHE A 466 15.89 23.26 62.92
N TRP A 467 15.52 22.13 63.50
CA TRP A 467 16.41 20.99 63.68
C TRP A 467 15.66 19.70 63.39
N TYR A 468 16.31 18.75 62.74
CA TYR A 468 15.76 17.41 62.49
C TYR A 468 16.42 16.37 63.38
N SER A 469 15.68 15.32 63.75
CA SER A 469 16.19 14.24 64.58
C SER A 469 17.24 13.39 63.86
N THR A 470 18.27 12.98 64.58
CA THR A 470 19.25 11.98 64.12
C THR A 470 19.26 10.79 65.08
N ALA A 471 19.80 9.65 64.64
CA ALA A 471 19.76 8.42 65.44
C ALA A 471 20.44 8.59 66.81
N GLY A 472 19.67 8.42 67.89
CA GLY A 472 20.11 8.59 69.28
C GLY A 472 18.98 9.08 70.20
N SER A 473 19.26 9.21 71.50
CA SER A 473 18.33 9.80 72.47
C SER A 473 18.55 11.30 72.50
N HIS A 474 17.50 12.06 72.18
CA HIS A 474 17.48 13.52 72.13
C HIS A 474 18.52 14.18 71.21
N THR A 475 18.89 13.53 70.10
CA THR A 475 19.93 14.02 69.16
C THR A 475 19.32 14.73 67.96
N PHE A 476 19.78 15.96 67.67
CA PHE A 476 19.22 16.82 66.63
C PHE A 476 20.31 17.56 65.84
N THR A 477 20.10 17.77 64.54
CA THR A 477 20.96 18.55 63.63
C THR A 477 20.19 19.72 63.03
N GLN A 478 20.80 20.91 62.99
CA GLN A 478 20.15 22.12 62.48
C GLN A 478 20.05 22.09 60.96
N PHE A 479 18.96 22.62 60.42
CA PHE A 479 18.76 22.88 59.00
C PHE A 479 18.02 24.22 58.80
N THR A 480 17.85 24.64 57.55
CA THR A 480 17.23 25.93 57.21
C THR A 480 16.10 25.71 56.19
N PRO A 481 14.90 25.32 56.64
CA PRO A 481 13.74 25.20 55.77
C PRO A 481 13.26 26.57 55.28
N VAL A 482 12.37 26.56 54.28
CA VAL A 482 11.59 27.74 53.90
C VAL A 482 10.52 27.94 54.96
N ASP A 483 10.58 29.05 55.70
CA ASP A 483 9.64 29.38 56.79
C ASP A 483 8.56 30.35 56.30
N GLY A 484 7.40 29.81 55.92
CA GLY A 484 6.21 30.57 55.54
C GLY A 484 5.46 31.22 56.71
N THR A 485 5.80 30.90 57.97
CA THR A 485 5.15 31.51 59.16
C THR A 485 5.68 32.91 59.48
N ASP A 486 6.73 33.34 58.76
CA ASP A 486 7.46 34.59 59.00
C ASP A 486 7.90 34.68 60.48
N GLY A 487 8.49 33.61 61.01
CA GLY A 487 8.91 33.51 62.40
C GLY A 487 7.75 33.44 63.41
N PHE A 488 6.70 32.66 63.09
CA PHE A 488 5.46 32.50 63.87
C PHE A 488 4.67 33.80 64.06
N LYS A 489 4.77 34.74 63.12
CA LYS A 489 3.92 35.94 63.09
C LYS A 489 2.57 35.66 62.47
N HIS A 490 2.53 34.71 61.54
CA HIS A 490 1.34 34.33 60.81
C HIS A 490 1.26 32.82 60.73
N THR A 491 0.06 32.33 60.45
CA THR A 491 -0.13 30.98 59.92
C THR A 491 0.70 30.80 58.65
N GLY A 492 1.28 29.62 58.46
CA GLY A 492 2.03 29.32 57.24
C GLY A 492 2.69 27.94 57.26
N VAL A 493 3.16 27.54 56.09
CA VAL A 493 3.84 26.26 55.87
C VAL A 493 5.34 26.45 56.03
N VAL A 494 5.97 25.53 56.75
CA VAL A 494 7.42 25.36 56.80
C VAL A 494 7.76 24.11 56.00
N ALA A 495 8.49 24.27 54.90
CA ALA A 495 8.80 23.18 53.97
C ALA A 495 10.31 23.07 53.68
N TRP A 496 10.75 21.86 53.35
CA TRP A 496 12.12 21.55 52.96
C TRP A 496 12.16 20.39 51.98
N ASP A 497 13.29 20.28 51.27
CA ASP A 497 13.54 19.15 50.41
C ASP A 497 14.13 17.99 51.23
N GLN A 498 13.81 16.73 50.88
CA GLN A 498 14.37 15.59 51.62
C GLN A 498 15.90 15.54 51.52
N SER A 499 16.46 16.05 50.42
CA SER A 499 17.92 16.17 50.23
C SER A 499 18.59 17.14 51.20
N ASP A 500 17.85 18.07 51.82
CA ASP A 500 18.39 18.99 52.83
C ASP A 500 18.64 18.29 54.17
N LEU A 501 18.06 17.10 54.38
CA LEU A 501 18.15 16.33 55.63
C LEU A 501 19.04 15.08 55.49
N SER A 502 20.36 15.28 55.49
CA SER A 502 21.35 14.22 55.21
C SER A 502 21.36 12.99 56.15
N SER A 503 20.64 12.99 57.29
CA SER A 503 20.58 11.83 58.23
C SER A 503 19.31 11.83 59.11
N HIS A 504 18.17 12.27 58.59
CA HIS A 504 16.92 12.27 59.37
C HIS A 504 16.51 10.86 59.76
N ALA A 505 16.37 10.61 61.05
CA ALA A 505 16.07 9.29 61.60
C ALA A 505 15.16 9.40 62.82
N ILE A 506 14.53 8.28 63.19
CA ILE A 506 13.65 8.19 64.36
C ILE A 506 14.43 8.55 65.63
N ASN A 507 13.92 9.54 66.37
CA ASN A 507 14.39 9.87 67.70
C ASN A 507 13.95 8.78 68.69
N THR A 508 14.89 8.23 69.46
CA THR A 508 14.59 7.12 70.36
C THR A 508 13.75 7.51 71.58
N ASP A 509 13.61 8.81 71.90
CA ASP A 509 12.79 9.28 73.01
C ASP A 509 11.29 9.28 72.68
N THR A 510 10.95 9.65 71.45
CA THR A 510 9.57 9.87 70.98
C THR A 510 9.07 8.73 70.10
N GLY A 511 9.98 7.97 69.48
CA GLY A 511 9.63 6.92 68.52
C GLY A 511 9.21 7.47 67.15
N THR A 512 9.41 8.76 66.89
CA THR A 512 9.01 9.46 65.67
C THR A 512 10.18 10.13 64.96
N TYR A 513 10.00 10.44 63.68
CA TYR A 513 10.84 11.42 62.97
C TYR A 513 10.45 12.80 63.49
N ASP A 514 11.35 13.51 64.16
CA ASP A 514 11.02 14.77 64.82
C ASP A 514 11.64 15.97 64.11
N ILE A 515 10.88 17.05 64.07
CA ILE A 515 11.37 18.40 63.80
C ILE A 515 11.21 19.23 65.06
N LYS A 516 12.34 19.80 65.50
CA LYS A 516 12.43 20.68 66.67
C LYS A 516 12.53 22.12 66.21
N VAL A 517 11.65 22.96 66.75
CA VAL A 517 11.66 24.40 66.52
C VAL A 517 12.01 25.11 67.82
N ILE A 518 13.00 26.00 67.80
CA ILE A 518 13.48 26.71 69.00
C ILE A 518 13.36 28.21 68.81
N ARG A 519 12.80 28.91 69.81
CA ARG A 519 12.86 30.37 69.90
C ARG A 519 14.24 30.83 70.34
N THR A 520 14.85 31.75 69.59
CA THR A 520 16.19 32.31 69.92
C THR A 520 16.16 33.80 70.27
N ARG A 521 14.98 34.41 70.32
CA ARG A 521 14.82 35.83 70.65
C ARG A 521 14.48 36.06 72.13
N ASN A 522 15.28 36.90 72.79
CA ASN A 522 15.19 37.17 74.24
C ASN A 522 13.90 37.87 74.74
N SER A 523 13.22 38.67 73.93
CA SER A 523 12.03 39.41 74.39
C SER A 523 10.99 39.51 73.27
N LEU A 524 9.73 39.22 73.62
CA LEU A 524 8.53 39.42 72.83
C LEU A 524 7.53 40.15 73.72
N THR A 525 6.71 41.05 73.15
CA THR A 525 5.59 41.67 73.87
C THR A 525 4.33 40.80 73.84
N THR A 526 4.25 39.90 72.85
CA THR A 526 3.20 38.90 72.65
C THR A 526 3.86 37.62 72.16
N SER A 527 3.69 36.53 72.91
CA SER A 527 4.12 35.18 72.52
C SER A 527 3.14 34.60 71.50
N PRO A 528 3.61 33.74 70.57
CA PRO A 528 2.70 33.10 69.63
C PRO A 528 1.83 32.06 70.33
N VAL A 529 0.58 31.95 69.89
CA VAL A 529 -0.38 30.96 70.36
C VAL A 529 -0.62 29.96 69.24
N LEU A 530 -0.37 28.67 69.51
CA LEU A 530 -0.58 27.62 68.52
C LEU A 530 -2.04 27.16 68.53
N GLY A 531 -2.66 27.19 67.35
CA GLY A 531 -3.93 26.51 67.09
C GLY A 531 -3.69 25.02 66.92
N TYR A 532 -3.03 24.64 65.82
CA TYR A 532 -2.59 23.27 65.56
C TYR A 532 -1.41 23.24 64.57
N ALA A 533 -0.77 22.07 64.44
CA ALA A 533 0.29 21.84 63.46
C ALA A 533 0.08 20.48 62.79
N LYS A 534 0.11 20.44 61.45
CA LYS A 534 -0.09 19.21 60.66
C LYS A 534 1.12 18.92 59.78
N THR A 535 1.45 17.64 59.63
CA THR A 535 2.52 17.17 58.73
C THR A 535 1.92 16.52 57.50
N ALA A 536 2.56 16.67 56.34
CA ALA A 536 2.16 16.02 55.09
C ALA A 536 3.39 15.48 54.33
N ALA A 537 3.15 14.48 53.48
CA ALA A 537 4.12 13.97 52.52
C ALA A 537 3.70 14.46 51.13
N THR A 538 4.59 15.17 50.43
CA THR A 538 4.26 15.82 49.15
C THR A 538 4.66 14.93 47.98
N THR A 539 3.88 14.94 46.89
CA THR A 539 4.24 14.29 45.61
C THR A 539 4.56 15.37 44.58
N GLU A 540 5.78 15.36 44.04
CA GLU A 540 6.32 16.40 43.18
C GLU A 540 5.83 16.28 41.72
N TYR A 541 5.12 17.30 41.22
CA TYR A 541 4.90 17.56 39.80
C TYR A 541 5.26 19.02 39.52
N ILE A 542 6.28 19.27 38.70
CA ILE A 542 6.78 20.62 38.41
C ILE A 542 6.16 21.12 37.10
N TRP A 543 5.51 22.28 37.18
CA TRP A 543 5.24 23.16 36.05
C TRP A 543 6.34 24.22 36.06
N ASP A 544 7.03 24.43 34.94
CA ASP A 544 8.04 25.48 34.86
C ASP A 544 7.41 26.88 34.73
N GLU A 545 8.23 27.94 34.69
CA GLU A 545 7.74 29.33 34.56
C GLU A 545 7.05 29.62 33.22
N ASN A 546 7.19 28.73 32.23
CA ASN A 546 6.54 28.81 30.93
C ASN A 546 5.25 27.97 30.86
N GLY A 547 4.94 27.22 31.92
CA GLY A 547 3.79 26.31 31.97
C GLY A 547 4.08 24.92 31.40
N ASP A 548 5.34 24.58 31.13
CA ASP A 548 5.73 23.26 30.64
C ASP A 548 5.69 22.23 31.78
N VAL A 549 5.04 21.11 31.51
CA VAL A 549 4.87 20.00 32.47
C VAL A 549 5.96 18.96 32.23
N ASN A 550 6.83 18.74 33.21
CA ASN A 550 7.81 17.64 33.17
C ASN A 550 7.32 16.45 34.00
N ILE A 551 6.82 15.40 33.33
CA ILE A 551 6.31 14.17 33.95
C ILE A 551 7.01 12.93 33.40
N ARG A 552 7.24 11.92 34.26
CA ARG A 552 7.93 10.67 33.86
C ARG A 552 7.10 9.83 32.89
N ASN A 553 5.81 9.66 33.16
CA ASN A 553 4.86 8.94 32.31
C ASN A 553 3.55 9.73 32.26
N LEU A 554 2.92 9.80 31.09
CA LEU A 554 1.56 10.30 30.90
C LEU A 554 0.65 9.12 30.54
N ILE A 555 -0.34 8.83 31.39
CA ILE A 555 -1.40 7.87 31.08
C ILE A 555 -2.67 8.69 30.85
N ILE A 556 -3.15 8.68 29.61
CA ILE A 556 -4.43 9.28 29.25
C ILE A 556 -5.53 8.28 29.60
N SER A 557 -6.65 8.77 30.14
CA SER A 557 -7.79 7.92 30.46
C SER A 557 -8.40 7.32 29.19
N ASP A 558 -9.11 6.21 29.32
CA ASP A 558 -9.86 5.60 28.22
C ASP A 558 -10.78 6.65 27.57
N ALA A 559 -10.76 6.76 26.24
CA ALA A 559 -11.46 7.81 25.47
C ALA A 559 -10.95 9.24 25.76
N GLY A 560 -9.69 9.38 26.20
CA GLY A 560 -9.05 10.68 26.41
C GLY A 560 -8.28 11.18 25.19
N ASN A 561 -8.05 12.49 25.17
CA ASN A 561 -7.47 13.20 24.05
C ASN A 561 -6.18 13.93 24.43
N ILE A 562 -5.30 14.15 23.45
CA ILE A 562 -4.12 15.03 23.52
C ILE A 562 -4.24 16.00 22.35
N GLY A 563 -4.33 17.29 22.64
CA GLY A 563 -4.40 18.28 21.59
C GLY A 563 -4.28 19.72 22.06
N SER A 564 -4.47 20.64 21.13
CA SER A 564 -4.45 22.08 21.39
C SER A 564 -5.84 22.57 21.78
N ALA A 565 -5.98 23.77 22.33
CA ALA A 565 -7.30 24.31 22.67
C ALA A 565 -8.27 24.42 21.48
N SER A 566 -7.74 24.52 20.25
CA SER A 566 -8.52 24.58 19.01
C SER A 566 -8.78 23.21 18.36
N ASP A 567 -8.14 22.16 18.85
CA ASP A 567 -8.17 20.79 18.31
C ASP A 567 -7.69 19.88 19.43
N THR A 568 -8.53 19.67 20.45
CA THR A 568 -8.10 18.89 21.63
C THR A 568 -8.11 17.39 21.32
N ASP A 569 -8.82 16.97 20.26
CA ASP A 569 -8.79 15.62 19.69
C ASP A 569 -7.76 15.42 18.57
N ALA A 570 -6.74 16.29 18.51
CA ALA A 570 -5.57 16.13 17.61
C ALA A 570 -5.03 14.69 17.65
N ILE A 571 -5.00 14.08 18.84
CA ILE A 571 -4.82 12.65 19.07
C ILE A 571 -5.90 12.19 20.06
N ALA A 572 -6.83 11.35 19.63
CA ALA A 572 -7.79 10.69 20.51
C ALA A 572 -7.41 9.22 20.71
N ILE A 573 -7.51 8.73 21.94
CA ILE A 573 -7.23 7.34 22.31
C ILE A 573 -8.54 6.70 22.75
N ALA A 574 -9.13 5.86 21.90
CA ALA A 574 -10.36 5.14 22.24
C ALA A 574 -10.17 4.26 23.47
N SER A 575 -11.27 3.89 24.13
CA SER A 575 -11.24 2.97 25.28
C SER A 575 -10.66 1.57 24.96
N GLY A 576 -10.56 1.21 23.67
CA GLY A 576 -9.87 0.01 23.20
C GLY A 576 -8.36 0.19 22.95
N GLY A 577 -7.81 1.38 23.18
CA GLY A 577 -6.41 1.75 22.89
C GLY A 577 -6.14 2.15 21.44
N GLU A 578 -7.17 2.27 20.60
CA GLU A 578 -7.04 2.74 19.22
C GLU A 578 -6.72 4.23 19.19
N VAL A 579 -5.70 4.60 18.42
CA VAL A 579 -5.26 6.00 18.29
C VAL A 579 -5.79 6.56 16.98
N THR A 580 -6.56 7.64 17.06
CA THR A 580 -7.05 8.39 15.90
C THR A 580 -6.47 9.79 15.92
N LEU A 581 -6.15 10.33 14.74
CA LEU A 581 -5.69 11.71 14.58
C LEU A 581 -6.76 12.49 13.82
N SER A 582 -7.13 13.68 14.30
CA SER A 582 -7.98 14.62 13.54
C SER A 582 -7.22 15.22 12.34
N GLN A 583 -5.88 15.16 12.37
CA GLN A 583 -4.97 15.70 11.35
C GLN A 583 -4.24 14.61 10.56
N THR A 584 -3.62 15.01 9.43
CA THR A 584 -2.77 14.11 8.63
C THR A 584 -1.50 13.72 9.40
N LEU A 585 -1.21 12.43 9.48
CA LEU A 585 0.05 11.92 10.02
C LEU A 585 1.22 12.19 9.06
N ILE A 586 2.15 13.06 9.45
CA ILE A 586 3.41 13.28 8.72
C ILE A 586 4.50 12.42 9.34
N LEU A 587 5.00 11.43 8.60
CA LEU A 587 6.14 10.61 9.00
C LEU A 587 7.43 11.27 8.52
N SER A 588 8.33 11.63 9.43
CA SER A 588 9.60 12.28 9.09
C SER A 588 10.58 11.37 8.35
N ASP A 589 10.56 10.08 8.69
CA ASP A 589 11.34 9.03 8.01
C ASP A 589 10.50 7.75 7.92
N VAL A 590 10.61 7.06 6.79
CA VAL A 590 10.19 5.66 6.63
C VAL A 590 11.48 4.87 6.38
N VAL A 591 11.98 4.18 7.41
CA VAL A 591 13.30 3.51 7.37
C VAL A 591 13.17 2.11 6.77
N ASP A 592 14.12 1.75 5.90
CA ASP A 592 14.16 0.45 5.23
C ASP A 592 14.06 -0.73 6.22
N ALA A 593 13.18 -1.68 5.91
CA ALA A 593 13.15 -2.96 6.61
C ALA A 593 14.41 -3.74 6.18
N ALA A 594 15.32 -3.99 7.11
CA ALA A 594 16.65 -4.56 6.89
C ALA A 594 16.73 -5.95 6.19
N THR A 595 15.61 -6.51 5.72
CA THR A 595 15.52 -7.83 5.08
C THR A 595 14.57 -7.95 3.90
N ASP A 596 13.65 -7.00 3.66
CA ASP A 596 12.62 -7.12 2.62
C ASP A 596 12.25 -5.73 2.07
N THR A 597 12.80 -5.40 0.91
CA THR A 597 12.74 -4.09 0.25
C THR A 597 11.56 -3.93 -0.70
N ASP A 598 10.71 -4.96 -0.87
CA ASP A 598 9.60 -4.93 -1.81
C ASP A 598 8.30 -4.32 -1.22
N LYS A 599 8.42 -3.64 -0.07
CA LYS A 599 7.29 -3.14 0.71
C LYS A 599 6.90 -1.74 0.30
N PHE A 600 5.96 -1.65 -0.63
CA PHE A 600 5.17 -0.43 -0.82
C PHE A 600 4.13 -0.33 0.29
N LEU A 601 4.16 0.78 1.03
CA LEU A 601 3.08 1.17 1.94
C LEU A 601 1.96 1.75 1.09
N VAL A 602 0.78 1.15 1.13
CA VAL A 602 -0.41 1.62 0.44
C VAL A 602 -1.55 1.81 1.43
N LEU A 603 -2.46 2.72 1.12
CA LEU A 603 -3.71 2.85 1.84
C LEU A 603 -4.72 1.87 1.25
N ASP A 604 -5.35 1.03 2.08
CA ASP A 604 -6.47 0.19 1.63
C ASP A 604 -7.77 1.01 1.51
N GLY A 605 -8.84 0.37 1.03
CA GLY A 605 -10.17 1.00 0.92
C GLY A 605 -10.82 1.34 2.27
N SER A 606 -10.17 1.00 3.38
CA SER A 606 -10.57 1.27 4.76
C SER A 606 -9.62 2.25 5.46
N ASN A 607 -8.68 2.88 4.71
CA ASN A 607 -7.65 3.80 5.19
C ASN A 607 -6.58 3.20 6.13
N ASN A 608 -6.38 1.88 6.10
CA ASN A 608 -5.27 1.24 6.77
C ASN A 608 -3.99 1.40 5.94
N VAL A 609 -2.86 1.65 6.60
CA VAL A 609 -1.53 1.53 5.96
C VAL A 609 -1.16 0.06 5.90
N ASP A 610 -1.34 -0.54 4.74
CA ASP A 610 -1.04 -1.94 4.48
C ASP A 610 0.26 -2.10 3.69
N PHE A 611 0.95 -3.22 3.90
CA PHE A 611 2.06 -3.62 3.03
C PHE A 611 1.52 -4.43 1.85
N ARG A 612 1.92 -4.08 0.64
CA ARG A 612 1.76 -4.96 -0.52
C ARG A 612 2.87 -6.01 -0.51
N THR A 613 2.53 -7.25 -0.84
CA THR A 613 3.54 -8.29 -1.13
C THR A 613 4.16 -8.03 -2.49
N GLY A 614 5.37 -8.54 -2.74
CA GLY A 614 6.01 -8.43 -4.07
C GLY A 614 5.12 -8.94 -5.22
N ALA A 615 4.29 -9.97 -4.99
CA ALA A 615 3.32 -10.47 -5.98
C ALA A 615 2.18 -9.47 -6.27
N SER A 616 1.74 -8.71 -5.27
CA SER A 616 0.73 -7.67 -5.45
C SER A 616 1.31 -6.49 -6.23
N VAL A 617 2.54 -6.10 -5.91
CA VAL A 617 3.27 -5.03 -6.62
C VAL A 617 3.50 -5.40 -8.09
N LEU A 618 3.92 -6.64 -8.36
CA LEU A 618 4.11 -7.16 -9.73
C LEU A 618 2.82 -7.00 -10.57
N SER A 619 1.67 -7.31 -9.98
CA SER A 619 0.35 -7.13 -10.62
C SER A 619 0.02 -5.66 -10.82
N ASP A 620 0.22 -4.81 -9.81
CA ASP A 620 -0.17 -3.40 -9.84
C ASP A 620 0.63 -2.60 -10.87
N ILE A 621 1.91 -2.92 -11.07
CA ILE A 621 2.79 -2.24 -12.04
C ILE A 621 2.77 -2.89 -13.44
N GLY A 622 2.03 -4.00 -13.61
CA GLY A 622 1.99 -4.76 -14.87
C GLY A 622 3.34 -5.36 -15.26
N ALA A 623 4.22 -5.65 -14.30
CA ALA A 623 5.48 -6.31 -14.56
C ALA A 623 5.27 -7.82 -14.76
N GLN A 624 6.10 -8.44 -15.59
CA GLN A 624 5.95 -9.85 -15.92
C GLN A 624 6.59 -10.77 -14.89
N SER A 625 5.98 -11.93 -14.66
CA SER A 625 6.58 -12.98 -13.84
C SER A 625 7.90 -13.46 -14.44
N SER A 626 8.78 -14.02 -13.61
CA SER A 626 10.05 -14.58 -14.09
C SER A 626 9.83 -15.72 -15.10
N GLU A 627 8.76 -16.49 -14.94
CA GLU A 627 8.36 -17.54 -15.89
C GLU A 627 7.92 -16.98 -17.24
N GLU A 628 7.08 -15.94 -17.28
CA GLU A 628 6.64 -15.30 -18.53
C GLU A 628 7.80 -14.62 -19.25
N ALA A 629 8.71 -13.98 -18.52
CA ALA A 629 9.91 -13.38 -19.08
C ALA A 629 10.83 -14.43 -19.73
N ASN A 630 10.93 -15.63 -19.17
CA ASN A 630 11.65 -16.75 -19.78
C ASN A 630 10.98 -17.21 -21.08
N VAL A 631 9.66 -17.36 -21.09
CA VAL A 631 8.90 -17.73 -22.31
C VAL A 631 9.08 -16.71 -23.42
N ILE A 632 9.04 -15.41 -23.11
CA ILE A 632 9.30 -14.36 -24.11
C ILE A 632 10.73 -14.47 -24.64
N ARG A 633 11.72 -14.67 -23.76
CA ARG A 633 13.13 -14.81 -24.14
C ARG A 633 13.34 -16.00 -25.07
N ASP A 634 12.77 -17.16 -24.77
CA ASP A 634 12.90 -18.37 -25.60
C ASP A 634 12.22 -18.18 -26.97
N ASN A 635 11.07 -17.51 -27.01
CA ASN A 635 10.41 -17.15 -28.27
C ASN A 635 11.25 -16.18 -29.13
N ILE A 636 12.00 -15.26 -28.50
CA ILE A 636 12.92 -14.37 -29.22
C ILE A 636 14.06 -15.17 -29.84
N THR A 637 14.72 -16.07 -29.09
CA THR A 637 15.76 -16.96 -29.64
C THR A 637 15.20 -17.81 -30.78
N LEU A 638 14.03 -18.41 -30.59
CA LEU A 638 13.41 -19.28 -31.58
C LEU A 638 13.11 -18.52 -32.88
N ASN A 639 12.63 -17.29 -32.77
CA ASN A 639 12.44 -16.41 -33.93
C ASN A 639 13.77 -15.99 -34.55
N ALA A 640 14.80 -15.69 -33.76
CA ALA A 640 16.14 -15.38 -34.26
C ALA A 640 16.74 -16.57 -35.06
N TRP A 641 16.58 -17.80 -34.57
CA TRP A 641 16.95 -19.01 -35.31
C TRP A 641 16.19 -19.15 -36.63
N ARG A 642 14.89 -18.86 -36.65
CA ARG A 642 14.09 -18.88 -37.89
C ARG A 642 14.57 -17.83 -38.89
N ILE A 643 14.87 -16.62 -38.42
CA ILE A 643 15.41 -15.54 -39.25
C ILE A 643 16.76 -15.93 -39.84
N ALA A 644 17.68 -16.42 -39.00
CA ALA A 644 19.00 -16.85 -39.45
C ALA A 644 18.91 -17.97 -40.50
N THR A 645 18.05 -18.98 -40.29
CA THR A 645 17.81 -20.03 -41.30
C THR A 645 17.17 -19.50 -42.58
N GLN A 646 16.09 -18.71 -42.49
CA GLN A 646 15.37 -18.21 -43.66
C GLN A 646 16.23 -17.32 -44.55
N HIS A 647 17.18 -16.60 -43.95
CA HIS A 647 18.08 -15.69 -44.66
C HIS A 647 19.48 -16.27 -44.90
N ALA A 648 19.71 -17.54 -44.56
CA ALA A 648 21.01 -18.22 -44.67
C ALA A 648 22.16 -17.39 -44.08
N LEU A 649 21.94 -16.83 -42.88
CA LEU A 649 22.94 -16.04 -42.17
C LEU A 649 23.88 -16.98 -41.41
N SER A 650 25.18 -16.91 -41.72
CA SER A 650 26.21 -17.66 -40.99
C SER A 650 26.23 -17.33 -39.51
N VAL A 651 26.17 -16.04 -39.16
CA VAL A 651 26.01 -15.57 -37.77
C VAL A 651 25.04 -14.41 -37.76
N LEU A 652 24.07 -14.43 -36.86
CA LEU A 652 23.19 -13.31 -36.55
C LEU A 652 23.67 -12.62 -35.27
N LYS A 653 24.23 -11.42 -35.42
CA LYS A 653 24.59 -10.56 -34.28
C LYS A 653 23.39 -9.71 -33.86
N MET A 654 23.09 -9.75 -32.58
CA MET A 654 22.18 -8.84 -31.87
C MET A 654 23.01 -7.94 -30.96
N GLU A 655 22.40 -6.90 -30.40
CA GLU A 655 23.09 -5.91 -29.55
C GLU A 655 23.80 -6.60 -28.36
N ASP A 656 23.08 -7.46 -27.64
CA ASP A 656 23.61 -8.24 -26.51
C ASP A 656 23.47 -9.75 -26.73
N GLY A 657 23.74 -10.21 -27.96
CA GLY A 657 23.76 -11.65 -28.21
C GLY A 657 24.22 -12.06 -29.59
N ILE A 658 24.59 -13.32 -29.71
CA ILE A 658 24.93 -13.96 -30.97
C ILE A 658 24.10 -15.21 -31.18
N ILE A 659 23.75 -15.47 -32.42
CA ILE A 659 23.04 -16.66 -32.85
C ILE A 659 23.78 -17.25 -34.04
N ASP A 660 23.93 -18.57 -34.03
CA ASP A 660 24.53 -19.33 -35.11
C ASP A 660 23.65 -20.56 -35.41
N VAL A 661 23.38 -20.76 -36.69
CA VAL A 661 22.59 -21.90 -37.20
C VAL A 661 23.42 -22.84 -38.07
N PHE A 662 24.74 -22.66 -38.05
CA PHE A 662 25.75 -23.48 -38.70
C PHE A 662 25.52 -23.68 -40.20
N THR A 663 25.11 -22.63 -40.92
CA THR A 663 25.11 -22.66 -42.40
C THR A 663 26.52 -22.75 -42.99
N ASP A 664 27.53 -22.37 -42.21
CA ASP A 664 28.95 -22.65 -42.43
C ASP A 664 29.69 -22.67 -41.07
N GLU A 665 31.03 -22.71 -41.09
CA GLU A 665 31.86 -22.73 -39.87
C GLU A 665 32.17 -21.33 -39.30
N THR A 666 31.63 -20.25 -39.88
CA THR A 666 31.83 -18.88 -39.41
C THR A 666 31.14 -18.68 -38.07
N GLY A 667 31.81 -18.06 -37.10
CA GLY A 667 31.28 -17.91 -35.74
C GLY A 667 31.70 -19.03 -34.79
N ILE A 668 32.39 -20.06 -35.29
CA ILE A 668 33.04 -21.11 -34.50
C ILE A 668 34.56 -20.94 -34.54
N ASP A 669 35.20 -20.95 -33.37
CA ASP A 669 36.66 -20.93 -33.26
C ASP A 669 37.20 -22.33 -33.57
N THR A 670 37.25 -22.66 -34.86
CA THR A 670 37.69 -23.97 -35.36
C THR A 670 39.12 -24.33 -34.94
N ALA A 671 39.96 -23.36 -34.58
CA ALA A 671 41.33 -23.59 -34.15
C ALA A 671 41.42 -24.14 -32.71
N ASN A 672 40.53 -23.69 -31.82
CA ASN A 672 40.46 -24.13 -30.43
C ASN A 672 39.38 -25.19 -30.16
N CYS A 673 38.47 -25.40 -31.10
CA CYS A 673 37.60 -26.57 -31.10
C CYS A 673 38.41 -27.86 -31.22
N ILE A 674 38.01 -28.90 -30.48
CA ILE A 674 38.66 -30.21 -30.52
C ILE A 674 37.64 -31.32 -30.75
N ASN A 675 38.07 -32.34 -31.49
CA ASN A 675 37.29 -33.55 -31.75
C ASN A 675 35.87 -33.29 -32.31
N GLN A 676 35.72 -32.25 -33.13
CA GLN A 676 34.47 -31.93 -33.82
C GLN A 676 34.59 -32.24 -35.33
N SER A 677 33.47 -32.59 -35.94
CA SER A 677 33.27 -32.53 -37.39
C SER A 677 32.04 -31.70 -37.69
N TYR A 678 32.17 -30.77 -38.63
CA TYR A 678 31.06 -30.03 -39.19
C TYR A 678 30.41 -30.80 -40.34
N ASN A 679 29.08 -30.87 -40.35
CA ASN A 679 28.29 -31.40 -41.46
C ASN A 679 27.60 -30.25 -42.20
N SER A 680 28.08 -29.90 -43.38
CA SER A 680 27.57 -28.79 -44.20
C SER A 680 26.25 -29.08 -44.94
N THR A 681 25.74 -30.30 -44.88
CA THR A 681 24.43 -30.65 -45.47
C THR A 681 23.33 -30.63 -44.43
N GLY A 682 23.66 -31.02 -43.19
CA GLY A 682 22.74 -31.05 -42.07
C GLY A 682 22.84 -29.86 -41.12
N ASP A 683 23.80 -28.96 -41.32
CA ASP A 683 24.09 -27.78 -40.49
C ASP A 683 24.25 -28.14 -39.00
N TYR A 684 25.16 -29.07 -38.71
CA TYR A 684 25.45 -29.46 -37.32
C TYR A 684 26.91 -29.83 -37.09
N TYR A 685 27.32 -29.73 -35.82
CA TYR A 685 28.57 -30.26 -35.31
C TYR A 685 28.35 -31.57 -34.56
N GLU A 686 29.23 -32.54 -34.78
CA GLU A 686 29.22 -33.82 -34.08
C GLU A 686 30.62 -34.26 -33.61
N PRO A 687 30.70 -35.08 -32.55
CA PRO A 687 31.95 -35.69 -32.13
C PRO A 687 32.59 -36.55 -33.23
N VAL A 688 33.89 -36.39 -33.42
CA VAL A 688 34.68 -37.33 -34.23
C VAL A 688 35.11 -38.52 -33.39
N GLY A 689 35.20 -39.68 -34.04
CA GLY A 689 35.79 -40.85 -33.44
C GLY A 689 37.25 -41.05 -33.83
N THR A 690 37.99 -41.72 -32.96
CA THR A 690 39.33 -42.22 -33.26
C THR A 690 39.22 -43.56 -33.99
N GLY A 691 39.85 -43.62 -35.16
CA GLY A 691 39.61 -44.66 -36.14
C GLY A 691 40.67 -44.74 -37.23
N GLY A 692 40.58 -45.76 -38.07
CA GLY A 692 41.47 -45.92 -39.22
C GLY A 692 40.93 -46.93 -40.21
N ASP A 693 41.47 -46.88 -41.42
CA ASP A 693 41.14 -47.77 -42.53
C ASP A 693 41.26 -49.24 -42.11
N ILE A 694 40.13 -49.94 -42.10
CA ILE A 694 40.10 -51.39 -41.89
C ILE A 694 40.09 -52.17 -43.19
N PHE A 695 39.80 -51.49 -44.30
CA PHE A 695 39.81 -52.00 -45.65
C PHE A 695 40.04 -50.86 -46.63
N SER A 696 41.02 -50.96 -47.53
CA SER A 696 41.26 -49.93 -48.55
C SER A 696 41.75 -50.56 -49.86
N TYR A 697 41.26 -50.05 -50.99
CA TYR A 697 41.65 -50.46 -52.34
C TYR A 697 41.69 -49.28 -53.31
N VAL A 698 42.70 -49.28 -54.20
CA VAL A 698 42.74 -48.37 -55.36
C VAL A 698 41.87 -48.94 -56.48
N LEU A 699 40.83 -48.22 -56.87
CA LEU A 699 39.92 -48.60 -57.96
C LEU A 699 40.46 -48.07 -59.31
N ASP A 700 40.53 -48.95 -60.32
CA ASP A 700 41.28 -48.68 -61.56
C ASP A 700 40.55 -49.06 -62.86
N VAL A 701 39.31 -49.53 -62.75
CA VAL A 701 38.50 -49.94 -63.90
C VAL A 701 37.17 -49.20 -63.90
N ASP A 702 36.75 -48.78 -65.08
CA ASP A 702 35.48 -48.10 -65.31
C ASP A 702 34.40 -49.06 -65.82
N SER A 703 33.19 -48.96 -65.28
CA SER A 703 32.00 -49.70 -65.74
C SER A 703 30.76 -48.82 -65.70
N THR A 704 29.74 -49.20 -66.47
CA THR A 704 28.41 -48.57 -66.43
C THR A 704 27.36 -49.64 -66.16
N ARG A 705 26.49 -49.42 -65.17
CA ARG A 705 25.41 -50.30 -64.73
C ARG A 705 24.23 -49.48 -64.25
N ASP A 706 23.45 -48.96 -65.20
CA ASP A 706 22.27 -48.14 -64.88
C ASP A 706 21.13 -49.00 -64.34
N ASN A 707 20.32 -48.45 -63.43
CA ASN A 707 19.13 -49.06 -62.85
C ASN A 707 19.41 -50.49 -62.36
N THR A 708 20.52 -50.65 -61.63
CA THR A 708 21.06 -51.95 -61.24
C THR A 708 21.28 -51.99 -59.73
N ALA A 709 20.74 -53.04 -59.10
CA ALA A 709 21.07 -53.39 -57.74
C ALA A 709 22.42 -54.10 -57.71
N MET A 710 23.35 -53.56 -56.95
CA MET A 710 24.72 -54.04 -56.80
C MET A 710 24.92 -54.59 -55.39
N ARG A 711 25.61 -55.73 -55.28
CA ARG A 711 26.06 -56.30 -54.00
C ARG A 711 27.51 -56.72 -54.13
N THR A 712 28.41 -56.03 -53.46
CA THR A 712 29.82 -56.36 -53.45
C THR A 712 30.18 -57.08 -52.15
N ILE A 713 30.84 -58.23 -52.25
CA ILE A 713 31.35 -58.99 -51.11
C ILE A 713 32.83 -58.70 -50.95
N ILE A 714 33.19 -58.22 -49.78
CA ILE A 714 34.56 -58.06 -49.32
C ILE A 714 34.86 -59.23 -48.37
N PRO A 715 35.91 -60.03 -48.63
CA PRO A 715 36.21 -61.20 -47.82
C PRO A 715 36.77 -60.82 -46.45
N ALA A 716 36.39 -61.57 -45.42
CA ALA A 716 36.78 -61.34 -44.02
C ALA A 716 38.31 -61.19 -43.82
N LYS A 717 39.09 -61.92 -44.63
CA LYS A 717 40.56 -61.92 -44.58
C LYS A 717 41.21 -60.55 -44.83
N ASP A 718 40.49 -59.68 -45.54
CA ASP A 718 40.97 -58.34 -45.91
C ASP A 718 40.38 -57.24 -45.02
N ILE A 719 39.67 -57.61 -43.95
CA ILE A 719 39.13 -56.71 -42.94
C ILE A 719 40.03 -56.78 -41.70
N SER A 720 40.73 -55.69 -41.38
CA SER A 720 41.81 -55.74 -40.39
C SER A 720 41.33 -55.72 -38.92
N ALA A 721 40.13 -55.22 -38.62
CA ALA A 721 39.57 -55.15 -37.27
C ALA A 721 38.03 -55.16 -37.24
N SER A 722 37.46 -55.62 -36.12
CA SER A 722 36.02 -55.45 -35.83
C SER A 722 35.75 -54.01 -35.39
N ALA A 723 34.55 -53.49 -35.66
CA ALA A 723 34.17 -52.11 -35.35
C ALA A 723 32.71 -52.01 -34.89
N SER A 724 32.39 -51.00 -34.08
CA SER A 724 30.99 -50.73 -33.70
C SER A 724 30.37 -49.59 -34.52
N ILE A 725 31.22 -48.74 -35.09
CA ILE A 725 30.84 -47.63 -35.96
C ILE A 725 31.79 -47.67 -37.17
N VAL A 726 31.25 -47.43 -38.35
CA VAL A 726 31.98 -47.46 -39.62
C VAL A 726 31.67 -46.24 -40.48
N LYS A 727 32.63 -45.90 -41.35
CA LYS A 727 32.41 -45.03 -42.51
C LYS A 727 32.82 -45.78 -43.77
N VAL A 728 32.10 -45.54 -44.87
CA VAL A 728 32.39 -46.17 -46.16
C VAL A 728 32.61 -45.09 -47.20
N THR A 729 33.74 -45.16 -47.90
CA THR A 729 34.09 -44.24 -48.98
C THR A 729 33.75 -44.87 -50.32
N PHE A 730 32.93 -44.17 -51.10
CA PHE A 730 32.64 -44.50 -52.48
C PHE A 730 33.45 -43.61 -53.44
N GLU A 731 33.77 -44.13 -54.63
CA GLU A 731 34.53 -43.42 -55.67
C GLU A 731 33.80 -43.51 -57.02
N ALA A 732 33.66 -42.36 -57.68
CA ALA A 732 33.13 -42.25 -59.03
C ALA A 732 34.19 -42.51 -60.10
N ARG A 733 33.74 -42.70 -61.35
CA ARG A 733 34.65 -42.78 -62.48
C ARG A 733 35.36 -41.46 -62.72
N SER A 734 36.57 -41.53 -63.27
CA SER A 734 37.39 -40.35 -63.60
C SER A 734 36.84 -39.48 -64.73
N ASP A 735 35.77 -39.91 -65.41
CA ASP A 735 35.21 -39.25 -66.60
C ASP A 735 33.71 -38.95 -66.53
N ILE A 736 32.99 -39.46 -65.53
CA ILE A 736 31.54 -39.27 -65.37
C ILE A 736 31.12 -39.46 -63.90
N ALA A 737 30.06 -38.75 -63.48
CA ALA A 737 29.51 -38.82 -62.13
C ALA A 737 28.83 -40.18 -61.85
N LEU A 738 28.81 -40.58 -60.58
CA LEU A 738 28.09 -41.76 -60.08
C LEU A 738 26.91 -41.32 -59.23
N GLU A 739 25.74 -41.88 -59.52
CA GLU A 739 24.51 -41.62 -58.77
C GLU A 739 24.00 -42.92 -58.13
N VAL A 740 23.75 -42.87 -56.81
CA VAL A 740 23.31 -44.00 -55.99
C VAL A 740 22.05 -43.61 -55.24
N ILE A 741 21.00 -44.43 -55.34
CA ILE A 741 19.70 -44.19 -54.71
C ILE A 741 19.73 -44.53 -53.22
N LYS A 742 20.35 -45.65 -52.86
CA LYS A 742 20.52 -46.15 -51.49
C LYS A 742 21.76 -47.02 -51.39
N ALA A 743 22.41 -47.03 -50.23
CA ALA A 743 23.52 -47.93 -49.93
C ALA A 743 23.37 -48.54 -48.52
N TYR A 744 23.77 -49.80 -48.35
CA TYR A 744 23.68 -50.56 -47.10
C TYR A 744 24.96 -51.35 -46.88
N ILE A 745 25.35 -51.49 -45.61
CA ILE A 745 26.40 -52.39 -45.15
C ILE A 745 25.79 -53.50 -44.29
N GLY A 746 26.28 -54.72 -44.42
CA GLY A 746 25.83 -55.84 -43.60
C GLY A 746 26.72 -57.07 -43.71
N HIS A 747 26.41 -58.09 -42.91
CA HIS A 747 27.06 -59.40 -43.00
C HIS A 747 26.24 -60.38 -43.84
N PRO A 748 26.87 -61.38 -44.48
CA PRO A 748 26.16 -62.42 -45.20
C PRO A 748 25.35 -63.30 -44.25
N ALA A 749 24.19 -63.77 -44.70
CA ALA A 749 23.38 -64.74 -43.98
C ALA A 749 24.14 -66.06 -43.74
N GLY A 750 23.92 -66.69 -42.59
CA GLY A 750 24.51 -68.01 -42.28
C GLY A 750 23.99 -69.16 -43.16
N ALA A 751 22.87 -68.95 -43.87
CA ALA A 751 22.29 -69.85 -44.86
C ALA A 751 21.46 -69.03 -45.87
N GLY A 752 21.48 -69.41 -47.16
CA GLY A 752 20.82 -68.66 -48.23
C GLY A 752 21.72 -68.55 -49.47
N ASP A 753 21.37 -67.62 -50.36
CA ASP A 753 22.27 -67.24 -51.46
C ASP A 753 23.46 -66.44 -50.90
N PRO A 754 24.66 -66.50 -51.52
CA PRO A 754 25.86 -65.87 -50.97
C PRO A 754 25.81 -64.34 -50.82
N TYR A 755 24.82 -63.68 -51.43
CA TYR A 755 24.61 -62.23 -51.43
C TYR A 755 23.47 -61.79 -50.50
N ASP A 756 22.84 -62.70 -49.77
CA ASP A 756 21.80 -62.38 -48.78
C ASP A 756 22.42 -61.78 -47.51
N PHE A 757 21.76 -60.77 -46.93
CA PHE A 757 22.14 -60.21 -45.63
C PHE A 757 21.65 -61.11 -44.48
N ASP A 758 22.31 -61.04 -43.33
CA ASP A 758 21.91 -61.74 -42.10
C ASP A 758 20.69 -61.14 -41.38
N GLY A 759 20.16 -60.01 -41.89
CA GLY A 759 19.02 -59.29 -41.34
C GLY A 759 19.37 -58.09 -40.47
N ASN A 760 20.66 -57.86 -40.20
CA ASN A 760 21.15 -56.74 -39.40
C ASN A 760 21.86 -55.67 -40.26
N GLN A 761 21.57 -55.62 -41.57
CA GLN A 761 22.14 -54.61 -42.44
C GLN A 761 21.67 -53.20 -42.04
N VAL A 762 22.57 -52.23 -42.16
CA VAL A 762 22.32 -50.83 -41.82
C VAL A 762 22.52 -49.97 -43.04
N GLU A 763 21.66 -48.97 -43.20
CA GLU A 763 21.77 -48.01 -44.30
C GLU A 763 22.96 -47.08 -44.08
N LEU A 764 23.74 -46.86 -45.13
CA LEU A 764 24.79 -45.85 -45.16
C LEU A 764 24.16 -44.53 -45.61
N LYS A 765 24.16 -43.54 -44.72
CA LYS A 765 23.67 -42.18 -44.99
C LYS A 765 24.81 -41.29 -45.45
N PHE A 766 24.47 -40.24 -46.20
CA PHE A 766 25.42 -39.25 -46.71
C PHE A 766 24.79 -37.86 -46.54
N GLY A 767 25.33 -37.06 -45.62
CA GLY A 767 24.72 -35.78 -45.26
C GLY A 767 23.31 -35.94 -44.68
N GLY A 768 23.04 -37.06 -43.99
CA GLY A 768 21.72 -37.44 -43.47
C GLY A 768 20.74 -38.00 -44.51
N GLY A 769 21.07 -37.89 -45.81
CA GLY A 769 20.25 -38.34 -46.92
C GLY A 769 20.37 -39.84 -47.21
N SER A 770 19.37 -40.38 -47.91
CA SER A 770 19.45 -41.73 -48.51
C SER A 770 20.02 -41.57 -49.92
N GLY A 771 21.07 -42.33 -50.25
CA GLY A 771 21.75 -42.19 -51.54
C GLY A 771 22.66 -40.97 -51.61
N PHE A 772 23.33 -40.80 -52.76
CA PHE A 772 24.31 -39.75 -52.99
C PHE A 772 24.67 -39.61 -54.48
N SER A 773 25.17 -38.42 -54.84
CA SER A 773 25.81 -38.12 -56.12
C SER A 773 27.31 -37.87 -55.88
N ILE A 774 28.16 -38.48 -56.69
CA ILE A 774 29.61 -38.23 -56.66
C ILE A 774 30.04 -37.60 -57.98
N GLY A 775 30.68 -36.44 -57.90
CA GLY A 775 31.27 -35.75 -59.05
C GLY A 775 32.37 -36.54 -59.76
N VAL A 776 32.71 -36.13 -60.98
CA VAL A 776 33.68 -36.83 -61.85
C VAL A 776 35.05 -36.98 -61.17
N GLY A 777 35.47 -38.22 -60.92
CA GLY A 777 36.75 -38.57 -60.31
C GLY A 777 36.87 -38.29 -58.81
N GLU A 778 35.76 -37.90 -58.18
CA GLU A 778 35.71 -37.56 -56.76
C GLU A 778 35.37 -38.80 -55.91
N THR A 779 35.54 -38.65 -54.61
CA THR A 779 35.11 -39.61 -53.59
C THR A 779 34.08 -38.98 -52.67
N ILE A 780 33.20 -39.79 -52.10
CA ILE A 780 32.31 -39.37 -51.01
C ILE A 780 32.41 -40.35 -49.85
N VAL A 781 32.40 -39.83 -48.62
CA VAL A 781 32.44 -40.63 -47.39
C VAL A 781 31.06 -40.64 -46.76
N SER A 782 30.59 -41.80 -46.30
CA SER A 782 29.33 -41.89 -45.56
C SER A 782 29.39 -41.17 -44.22
N ASP A 783 28.23 -40.83 -43.69
CA ASP A 783 28.06 -40.47 -42.28
C ASP A 783 28.53 -41.62 -41.38
N GLN A 784 28.86 -41.31 -40.13
CA GLN A 784 29.19 -42.32 -39.12
C GLN A 784 27.99 -43.25 -38.94
N THR A 785 28.17 -44.54 -39.22
CA THR A 785 27.09 -45.53 -39.19
C THR A 785 27.36 -46.57 -38.12
N THR A 786 26.46 -46.69 -37.14
CA THR A 786 26.52 -47.74 -36.12
C THR A 786 26.20 -49.10 -36.75
N PHE A 787 27.24 -49.91 -36.93
CA PHE A 787 27.14 -51.27 -37.46
C PHE A 787 28.17 -52.14 -36.74
N ALA A 788 27.71 -53.23 -36.11
CA ALA A 788 28.54 -54.17 -35.39
C ALA A 788 29.31 -55.07 -36.38
N LEU A 789 30.32 -54.49 -37.01
CA LEU A 789 31.19 -55.15 -37.97
C LEU A 789 32.07 -56.19 -37.26
N ASP A 790 31.91 -57.45 -37.67
CA ASP A 790 32.69 -58.60 -37.24
C ASP A 790 33.71 -58.99 -38.32
N ASN A 791 34.99 -58.77 -38.05
CA ASN A 791 36.07 -59.05 -39.00
C ASN A 791 36.30 -60.55 -39.27
N SER A 792 35.61 -61.45 -38.55
CA SER A 792 35.61 -62.88 -38.87
C SER A 792 34.62 -63.26 -39.97
N LYS A 793 33.75 -62.32 -40.39
CA LYS A 793 32.74 -62.51 -41.44
C LYS A 793 33.05 -61.65 -42.66
N ASN A 794 32.59 -62.09 -43.83
CA ASN A 794 32.62 -61.23 -45.02
C ASN A 794 31.69 -60.03 -44.80
N ILE A 795 31.92 -58.98 -45.57
CA ILE A 795 31.06 -57.79 -45.59
C ILE A 795 30.36 -57.74 -46.94
N ILE A 796 29.07 -57.42 -46.92
CA ILE A 796 28.28 -57.08 -48.10
C ILE A 796 28.06 -55.58 -48.06
N ILE A 797 28.48 -54.88 -49.11
CA ILE A 797 28.01 -53.52 -49.39
C ILE A 797 27.05 -53.61 -50.56
N SER A 798 25.80 -53.23 -50.32
CA SER A 798 24.71 -53.25 -51.30
C SER A 798 24.31 -51.84 -51.66
N PHE A 799 24.14 -51.54 -52.94
CA PHE A 799 23.66 -50.23 -53.37
C PHE A 799 22.87 -50.33 -54.68
N ASP A 800 21.90 -49.43 -54.85
CA ASP A 800 21.11 -49.33 -56.08
C ASP A 800 21.58 -48.13 -56.88
N THR A 801 21.99 -48.33 -58.14
CA THR A 801 22.30 -47.24 -59.06
C THR A 801 21.05 -46.73 -59.75
N ASP A 802 21.01 -45.45 -60.09
CA ASP A 802 19.93 -44.83 -60.83
C ASP A 802 20.18 -44.88 -62.37
N THR A 803 19.69 -43.90 -63.14
CA THR A 803 19.98 -43.78 -64.58
C THR A 803 21.45 -43.49 -64.94
N GLU A 804 22.31 -43.17 -63.98
CA GLU A 804 23.72 -42.84 -64.13
C GLU A 804 24.61 -43.75 -63.23
N GLY A 805 24.50 -45.08 -63.44
CA GLY A 805 25.22 -46.10 -62.66
C GLY A 805 26.68 -46.28 -63.08
N ASN A 806 27.42 -45.17 -63.18
CA ASN A 806 28.78 -45.12 -63.72
C ASN A 806 29.82 -45.39 -62.63
N MET A 807 29.97 -46.66 -62.29
CA MET A 807 30.82 -47.14 -61.21
C MET A 807 32.30 -47.19 -61.57
N ARG A 808 33.15 -46.73 -60.66
CA ARG A 808 34.56 -47.13 -60.60
C ARG A 808 34.67 -48.48 -59.87
N LEU A 809 35.51 -49.39 -60.33
CA LEU A 809 35.65 -50.73 -59.73
C LEU A 809 37.11 -51.21 -59.72
N LYS A 810 37.36 -52.26 -58.94
CA LYS A 810 38.60 -53.04 -59.00
C LYS A 810 38.31 -54.47 -59.46
N ILE A 811 39.06 -54.94 -60.45
CA ILE A 811 39.15 -56.37 -60.78
C ILE A 811 40.38 -56.93 -60.05
N THR A 812 40.17 -57.56 -58.90
CA THR A 812 41.25 -57.98 -57.98
C THR A 812 42.03 -59.19 -58.50
N GLY A 813 41.43 -60.00 -59.36
CA GLY A 813 41.94 -61.32 -59.76
C GLY A 813 41.79 -62.39 -58.67
N ASP A 814 41.27 -62.03 -57.49
CA ASP A 814 40.99 -62.92 -56.37
C ASP A 814 39.50 -63.32 -56.38
N GLY A 815 39.22 -64.62 -56.51
CA GLY A 815 37.85 -65.14 -56.60
C GLY A 815 37.01 -65.00 -55.33
N ASP A 816 37.62 -64.61 -54.21
CA ASP A 816 36.92 -64.37 -52.95
C ASP A 816 36.15 -63.04 -52.95
N TYR A 817 36.61 -62.04 -53.71
CA TYR A 817 35.84 -60.83 -54.01
C TYR A 817 34.73 -61.16 -54.99
N LYS A 818 33.50 -60.70 -54.73
CA LYS A 818 32.35 -61.03 -55.58
C LYS A 818 31.47 -59.81 -55.78
N GLY A 819 31.31 -59.38 -57.02
CA GLY A 819 30.34 -58.36 -57.40
C GLY A 819 29.11 -59.04 -58.00
N TYR A 820 27.99 -58.97 -57.31
CA TYR A 820 26.70 -59.43 -57.79
C TYR A 820 25.90 -58.26 -58.33
N TYR A 821 25.19 -58.47 -59.43
CA TYR A 821 24.33 -57.46 -60.01
C TYR A 821 23.01 -58.03 -60.51
N LYS A 822 21.98 -57.17 -60.51
CA LYS A 822 20.66 -57.48 -61.06
C LYS A 822 20.02 -56.19 -61.57
N SER A 823 19.41 -56.22 -62.75
CA SER A 823 18.62 -55.08 -63.22
C SER A 823 17.37 -54.96 -62.34
N ALA A 824 17.42 -54.00 -61.41
CA ALA A 824 16.45 -53.71 -60.38
C ALA A 824 16.78 -52.32 -59.82
N THR A 825 15.78 -51.56 -59.39
CA THR A 825 15.95 -50.16 -58.96
C THR A 825 15.74 -49.96 -57.45
N ALA A 826 15.50 -51.03 -56.68
CA ALA A 826 15.17 -50.95 -55.25
C ALA A 826 15.35 -52.30 -54.52
N GLU A 827 16.57 -52.83 -54.47
CA GLU A 827 16.85 -54.07 -53.71
C GLU A 827 18.03 -53.92 -52.73
N ALA A 828 18.58 -52.71 -52.54
CA ALA A 828 19.73 -52.51 -51.67
C ALA A 828 19.44 -52.83 -50.19
N GLU A 829 18.23 -52.56 -49.70
CA GLU A 829 17.84 -52.77 -48.30
C GLU A 829 17.35 -54.20 -48.01
N VAL A 830 17.04 -54.98 -49.05
CA VAL A 830 16.27 -56.23 -48.91
C VAL A 830 17.17 -57.34 -48.34
N THR A 831 16.75 -57.99 -47.26
CA THR A 831 17.59 -59.02 -46.61
C THR A 831 17.84 -60.24 -47.49
N ASN A 832 16.79 -60.79 -48.10
CA ASN A 832 16.81 -62.01 -48.89
C ASN A 832 16.35 -61.70 -50.32
N VAL A 833 17.24 -61.88 -51.29
CA VAL A 833 17.00 -61.56 -52.70
C VAL A 833 17.28 -62.77 -53.57
N THR A 834 16.82 -62.76 -54.82
CA THR A 834 17.11 -63.84 -55.78
C THR A 834 17.40 -63.29 -57.17
N GLY A 835 18.12 -64.07 -57.98
CA GLY A 835 18.32 -63.79 -59.41
C GLY A 835 19.51 -62.87 -59.74
N TYR A 836 20.46 -62.69 -58.83
CA TYR A 836 21.67 -61.92 -59.09
C TYR A 836 22.66 -62.69 -59.97
N THR A 837 23.34 -61.97 -60.85
CA THR A 837 24.43 -62.51 -61.68
C THR A 837 25.78 -62.21 -61.03
N LEU A 838 26.65 -63.21 -60.94
CA LEU A 838 27.98 -63.11 -60.34
C LEU A 838 29.03 -62.58 -61.33
N ASN A 839 29.81 -61.59 -60.91
CA ASN A 839 31.15 -61.31 -61.43
C ASN A 839 32.20 -61.65 -60.36
N SER A 840 33.01 -62.67 -60.65
CA SER A 840 34.10 -63.08 -59.76
C SER A 840 35.26 -62.08 -59.80
N GLY A 841 35.80 -61.71 -58.63
CA GLY A 841 36.92 -60.80 -58.48
C GLY A 841 36.59 -59.31 -58.60
N TRP A 842 35.32 -58.92 -58.48
CA TRP A 842 34.88 -57.53 -58.63
C TRP A 842 34.62 -56.88 -57.27
N LEU A 843 35.21 -55.71 -57.04
CA LEU A 843 34.88 -54.78 -55.97
C LEU A 843 34.27 -53.52 -56.59
N SER A 844 33.00 -53.24 -56.28
CA SER A 844 32.23 -52.20 -56.96
C SER A 844 32.17 -50.92 -56.13
N SER A 845 32.80 -49.85 -56.60
CA SER A 845 32.76 -48.46 -56.11
C SER A 845 33.15 -48.19 -54.66
N VAL A 846 33.42 -49.21 -53.85
CA VAL A 846 33.91 -49.07 -52.49
C VAL A 846 35.43 -48.90 -52.52
N ASN A 847 35.91 -47.71 -52.16
CA ASN A 847 37.33 -47.38 -52.06
C ASN A 847 37.90 -47.75 -50.67
N ASN A 848 37.21 -47.33 -49.61
CA ASN A 848 37.68 -47.47 -48.23
C ASN A 848 36.53 -47.84 -47.27
N ILE A 849 36.85 -48.57 -46.20
CA ILE A 849 36.00 -48.71 -45.01
C ILE A 849 36.85 -48.37 -43.80
N GLU A 850 36.38 -47.42 -43.01
CA GLU A 850 37.03 -46.95 -41.79
C GLU A 850 36.33 -47.54 -40.58
N SER A 851 37.10 -48.01 -39.61
CA SER A 851 36.57 -48.30 -38.27
C SER A 851 36.63 -47.07 -37.40
N ILE A 852 35.61 -46.89 -36.57
CA ILE A 852 35.64 -45.95 -35.45
C ILE A 852 35.52 -46.79 -34.18
N THR A 853 36.56 -46.73 -33.33
CA THR A 853 36.69 -47.60 -32.14
C THR A 853 35.99 -47.00 -30.92
N ALA A 854 36.01 -45.67 -30.80
CA ALA A 854 35.27 -44.88 -29.82
C ALA A 854 35.08 -43.45 -30.36
N LEU A 855 33.99 -42.79 -29.95
CA LEU A 855 33.85 -41.35 -30.13
C LEU A 855 34.73 -40.63 -29.12
N GLU A 856 35.33 -39.51 -29.49
CA GLU A 856 36.02 -38.64 -28.53
C GLU A 856 35.07 -37.56 -28.01
N ASN A 857 35.38 -37.00 -26.84
CA ASN A 857 34.64 -35.86 -26.31
C ASN A 857 34.90 -34.62 -27.18
N MET A 858 33.85 -34.12 -27.84
CA MET A 858 33.85 -32.89 -28.62
C MET A 858 33.88 -31.67 -27.71
N THR A 859 34.69 -30.67 -28.05
CA THR A 859 34.60 -29.30 -27.52
C THR A 859 34.33 -28.36 -28.68
N LEU A 860 33.20 -27.66 -28.60
CA LEU A 860 32.77 -26.63 -29.54
C LEU A 860 32.86 -25.27 -28.84
N ILE A 861 33.54 -24.30 -29.47
CA ILE A 861 33.79 -22.96 -28.92
C ILE A 861 33.40 -21.94 -29.99
N SER A 862 32.71 -20.87 -29.58
CA SER A 862 32.41 -19.77 -30.50
C SER A 862 33.63 -18.90 -30.77
N GLU A 863 33.59 -18.14 -31.87
CA GLU A 863 34.41 -16.94 -31.96
C GLU A 863 33.98 -15.94 -30.87
N SER A 864 34.90 -15.04 -30.50
CA SER A 864 34.59 -13.95 -29.58
C SER A 864 33.72 -12.87 -30.22
N TRP A 865 32.91 -12.25 -29.37
CA TRP A 865 32.10 -11.10 -29.70
C TRP A 865 32.03 -10.13 -28.51
N GLU A 866 31.71 -8.87 -28.78
CA GLU A 866 31.67 -7.81 -27.77
C GLU A 866 30.22 -7.55 -27.34
N ALA A 867 29.96 -7.56 -26.04
CA ALA A 867 28.70 -7.07 -25.46
C ALA A 867 28.63 -5.53 -25.51
N GLU A 868 27.43 -4.93 -25.37
CA GLU A 868 27.31 -3.47 -25.34
C GLU A 868 27.92 -2.86 -24.05
N ALA A 869 27.86 -3.61 -22.95
CA ALA A 869 28.41 -3.24 -21.65
C ALA A 869 28.90 -4.48 -20.87
N GLU A 870 29.64 -4.26 -19.77
CA GLU A 870 30.11 -5.33 -18.87
C GLU A 870 28.91 -6.16 -18.35
N PRO A 871 28.73 -7.40 -18.84
CA PRO A 871 27.57 -8.18 -18.54
C PRO A 871 27.67 -8.83 -17.17
N THR A 872 26.53 -8.90 -16.52
CA THR A 872 26.33 -9.50 -15.20
C THR A 872 25.84 -10.94 -15.30
N GLU A 873 25.18 -11.30 -16.40
CA GLU A 873 24.67 -12.63 -16.68
C GLU A 873 24.93 -13.01 -18.15
N SER A 874 25.15 -14.31 -18.38
CA SER A 874 25.17 -14.88 -19.73
C SER A 874 24.29 -16.12 -19.79
N ARG A 875 23.46 -16.20 -20.83
CA ARG A 875 22.62 -17.34 -21.15
C ARG A 875 23.16 -18.03 -22.38
N LEU A 876 23.41 -19.33 -22.23
CA LEU A 876 23.77 -20.22 -23.34
C LEU A 876 22.54 -21.06 -23.69
N GLN A 877 22.19 -21.11 -24.97
CA GLN A 877 21.09 -21.89 -25.50
C GLN A 877 21.51 -22.58 -26.79
N PHE A 878 21.15 -23.85 -26.98
CA PHE A 878 21.50 -24.60 -28.18
C PHE A 878 20.50 -25.71 -28.48
N LEU A 879 20.44 -26.10 -29.76
CA LEU A 879 19.57 -27.16 -30.26
C LEU A 879 20.36 -28.47 -30.31
N MET A 880 19.93 -29.44 -29.52
CA MET A 880 20.60 -30.74 -29.37
C MET A 880 19.76 -31.86 -29.98
N GLU A 881 20.40 -32.72 -30.77
CA GLU A 881 19.83 -34.02 -31.21
C GLU A 881 20.56 -35.14 -30.47
N ASP A 882 19.80 -35.93 -29.71
CA ASP A 882 20.29 -37.15 -29.05
C ASP A 882 20.41 -38.27 -30.11
N VAL A 883 21.64 -38.62 -30.50
CA VAL A 883 21.88 -39.86 -31.27
C VAL A 883 22.07 -41.02 -30.29
N ASP A 884 22.88 -40.81 -29.25
CA ASP A 884 22.90 -41.62 -28.04
C ASP A 884 22.10 -40.96 -26.92
N ALA A 885 21.53 -41.76 -26.01
CA ALA A 885 20.92 -41.23 -24.80
C ALA A 885 21.96 -40.50 -23.93
N ALA A 886 21.73 -39.20 -23.68
CA ALA A 886 22.61 -38.32 -22.93
C ALA A 886 21.91 -37.71 -21.69
N THR A 887 22.68 -37.51 -20.62
CA THR A 887 22.26 -36.86 -19.37
C THR A 887 22.81 -35.44 -19.31
N ILE A 888 21.91 -34.44 -19.22
CA ILE A 888 22.28 -33.01 -19.12
C ILE A 888 23.14 -32.76 -17.88
N ASN A 889 24.15 -31.89 -17.99
CA ASN A 889 25.16 -31.57 -16.96
C ASN A 889 26.09 -32.73 -16.58
N THR A 890 26.05 -33.85 -17.30
CA THR A 890 26.97 -34.99 -17.11
C THR A 890 27.61 -35.40 -18.43
N ASP A 891 26.80 -35.62 -19.46
CA ASP A 891 27.21 -36.01 -20.81
C ASP A 891 27.26 -34.82 -21.77
N ILE A 892 26.62 -33.71 -21.41
CA ILE A 892 26.69 -32.44 -22.12
C ILE A 892 26.89 -31.31 -21.10
N LEU A 893 27.91 -30.48 -21.31
CA LEU A 893 28.34 -29.43 -20.40
C LEU A 893 28.41 -28.10 -21.15
N GLY A 894 27.88 -27.04 -20.54
CA GLY A 894 27.89 -25.69 -21.08
C GLY A 894 28.78 -24.76 -20.24
N TYR A 895 29.51 -23.89 -20.92
CA TYR A 895 30.35 -22.88 -20.30
C TYR A 895 30.23 -21.55 -21.04
N VAL A 896 30.43 -20.47 -20.30
CA VAL A 896 30.51 -19.11 -20.80
C VAL A 896 31.77 -18.44 -20.25
N SER A 897 32.29 -17.47 -20.97
CA SER A 897 33.46 -16.67 -20.59
C SER A 897 33.18 -15.20 -20.93
N LEU A 898 33.68 -14.31 -20.07
CA LEU A 898 33.66 -12.86 -20.27
C LEU A 898 35.01 -12.31 -20.81
N ASP A 899 36.02 -13.15 -20.89
CA ASP A 899 37.42 -12.76 -21.06
C ASP A 899 38.09 -13.55 -22.20
N ASP A 900 37.39 -13.66 -23.33
CA ASP A 900 37.87 -14.34 -24.55
C ASP A 900 38.34 -15.79 -24.29
N GLY A 901 37.68 -16.48 -23.37
CA GLY A 901 37.98 -17.86 -23.00
C GLY A 901 39.14 -18.05 -22.03
N ALA A 902 39.68 -16.98 -21.43
CA ALA A 902 40.76 -17.09 -20.43
C ALA A 902 40.27 -17.74 -19.12
N ASN A 903 39.04 -17.45 -18.69
CA ASN A 903 38.36 -18.11 -17.58
C ASN A 903 36.99 -18.64 -18.03
N TRP A 904 36.61 -19.81 -17.51
CA TRP A 904 35.36 -20.47 -17.88
C TRP A 904 34.45 -20.64 -16.69
N GLU A 905 33.24 -20.13 -16.83
CA GLU A 905 32.17 -20.31 -15.85
C GLU A 905 31.19 -21.38 -16.33
N THR A 906 30.92 -22.38 -15.49
CA THR A 906 29.99 -23.48 -15.83
C THR A 906 28.54 -22.99 -15.76
N VAL A 907 27.80 -23.26 -16.83
CA VAL A 907 26.36 -23.04 -16.94
C VAL A 907 25.63 -24.31 -16.50
N THR A 908 24.64 -24.18 -15.61
CA THR A 908 23.74 -25.31 -15.29
C THR A 908 22.67 -25.39 -16.37
N LEU A 909 22.75 -26.40 -17.21
CA LEU A 909 21.86 -26.61 -18.34
C LEU A 909 20.57 -27.31 -17.91
N VAL A 910 19.47 -26.98 -18.59
CA VAL A 910 18.15 -27.56 -18.44
C VAL A 910 17.54 -27.85 -19.82
N ASP A 911 16.64 -28.83 -19.86
CA ASP A 911 15.79 -29.10 -21.02
C ASP A 911 14.56 -28.18 -20.95
N GLU A 912 14.41 -27.29 -21.93
CA GLU A 912 13.31 -26.32 -22.02
C GLU A 912 12.22 -26.76 -23.01
N GLY A 913 12.34 -27.96 -23.60
CA GLY A 913 11.31 -28.57 -24.41
C GLY A 913 11.79 -29.03 -25.79
N ASP A 914 10.86 -29.64 -26.52
CA ASP A 914 11.10 -30.16 -27.87
C ASP A 914 10.93 -29.06 -28.93
N PHE A 915 11.91 -28.90 -29.81
CA PHE A 915 11.81 -28.02 -30.99
C PHE A 915 11.11 -28.75 -32.14
N GLU A 916 11.54 -30.00 -32.40
CA GLU A 916 10.91 -30.93 -33.34
C GLU A 916 11.19 -32.36 -32.88
N THR A 917 10.59 -33.37 -33.54
CA THR A 917 10.80 -34.76 -33.14
C THR A 917 12.28 -35.14 -33.18
N GLY A 918 12.86 -35.44 -32.01
CA GLY A 918 14.26 -35.84 -31.86
C GLY A 918 15.25 -34.70 -31.58
N LYS A 919 14.81 -33.43 -31.54
CA LYS A 919 15.67 -32.28 -31.20
C LYS A 919 15.10 -31.44 -30.05
N LYS A 920 15.94 -31.18 -29.05
CA LYS A 920 15.58 -30.50 -27.80
C LYS A 920 16.28 -29.16 -27.66
N ILE A 921 15.60 -28.21 -27.02
CA ILE A 921 16.14 -26.91 -26.66
C ILE A 921 16.81 -27.05 -25.30
N ILE A 922 18.13 -26.93 -25.29
CA ILE A 922 18.93 -26.97 -24.07
C ILE A 922 19.40 -25.56 -23.76
N ALA A 923 19.17 -25.08 -22.54
CA ALA A 923 19.63 -23.75 -22.15
C ALA A 923 20.06 -23.68 -20.69
N GLY A 924 20.75 -22.62 -20.33
CA GLY A 924 21.00 -22.27 -18.94
C GLY A 924 21.52 -20.86 -18.81
N THR A 925 21.26 -20.25 -17.66
CA THR A 925 21.72 -18.88 -17.34
C THR A 925 22.76 -18.94 -16.24
N LYS A 926 23.82 -18.15 -16.37
CA LYS A 926 24.89 -18.03 -15.41
C LYS A 926 25.13 -16.57 -15.05
N THR A 927 25.05 -16.26 -13.76
CA THR A 927 25.57 -14.99 -13.22
C THR A 927 27.10 -15.01 -13.24
N LEU A 928 27.69 -14.02 -13.90
CA LEU A 928 29.13 -13.86 -14.09
C LEU A 928 29.75 -13.20 -12.85
N THR A 929 30.90 -13.74 -12.44
CA THR A 929 31.56 -13.40 -11.17
C THR A 929 32.74 -12.45 -11.30
N ASP A 930 33.40 -12.44 -12.46
CA ASP A 930 34.46 -11.49 -12.81
C ASP A 930 33.87 -10.53 -13.86
N ARG A 931 33.82 -9.23 -13.58
CA ARG A 931 33.10 -8.20 -14.38
C ARG A 931 34.05 -7.07 -14.78
N ASN A 932 35.09 -7.41 -15.51
CA ASN A 932 36.17 -6.48 -15.86
C ASN A 932 36.44 -6.45 -17.38
N ASP A 933 35.58 -7.09 -18.17
CA ASP A 933 35.74 -7.26 -19.61
C ASP A 933 34.35 -7.36 -20.26
N GLN A 934 34.28 -7.41 -21.60
CA GLN A 934 33.05 -7.45 -22.42
C GLN A 934 33.14 -8.47 -23.58
N THR A 935 34.30 -9.15 -23.73
CA THR A 935 34.55 -10.12 -24.80
C THR A 935 33.99 -11.51 -24.45
N MET A 936 32.80 -11.79 -24.96
CA MET A 936 32.03 -12.99 -24.68
C MET A 936 32.40 -14.17 -25.58
N VAL A 937 32.45 -15.37 -24.98
CA VAL A 937 32.63 -16.65 -25.69
C VAL A 937 31.78 -17.73 -25.02
N TYR A 938 31.20 -18.67 -25.78
CA TYR A 938 30.61 -19.89 -25.24
C TYR A 938 31.45 -21.13 -25.57
N LYS A 939 31.29 -22.17 -24.74
CA LYS A 939 31.85 -23.50 -24.98
C LYS A 939 30.87 -24.59 -24.61
N ILE A 940 30.69 -25.56 -25.51
CA ILE A 940 29.87 -26.75 -25.33
C ILE A 940 30.79 -27.97 -25.40
N VAL A 941 30.68 -28.85 -24.40
CA VAL A 941 31.49 -30.07 -24.31
C VAL A 941 30.57 -31.29 -24.25
N THR A 942 30.74 -32.21 -25.18
CA THR A 942 30.21 -33.57 -25.03
C THR A 942 31.16 -34.37 -24.14
N ALA A 943 30.62 -35.11 -23.19
CA ALA A 943 31.36 -35.90 -22.21
C ALA A 943 30.92 -37.37 -22.29
N ASN A 944 31.74 -38.25 -21.70
CA ASN A 944 31.51 -39.70 -21.67
C ASN A 944 31.30 -40.35 -23.05
N ASN A 945 31.93 -39.79 -24.09
CA ASN A 945 32.02 -40.36 -25.44
C ASN A 945 30.64 -40.60 -26.09
N LYS A 946 29.67 -39.73 -25.82
CA LYS A 946 28.30 -39.81 -26.36
C LYS A 946 28.20 -39.19 -27.76
N HIS A 947 27.46 -39.84 -28.67
CA HIS A 947 27.12 -39.24 -29.96
C HIS A 947 25.97 -38.25 -29.79
N ILE A 948 26.28 -36.96 -29.92
CA ILE A 948 25.32 -35.86 -29.79
C ILE A 948 25.58 -34.90 -30.96
N LYS A 949 24.53 -34.43 -31.63
CA LYS A 949 24.67 -33.39 -32.65
C LYS A 949 24.17 -32.06 -32.13
N ILE A 950 24.92 -30.99 -32.39
CA ILE A 950 24.56 -29.62 -32.05
C ILE A 950 24.24 -28.89 -33.35
N HIS A 951 22.99 -28.47 -33.51
CA HIS A 951 22.49 -27.89 -34.76
C HIS A 951 22.53 -26.36 -34.78
N ARG A 952 22.40 -25.73 -33.62
CA ARG A 952 22.28 -24.27 -33.49
C ARG A 952 22.72 -23.86 -32.11
N THR A 953 23.25 -22.65 -32.00
CA THR A 953 23.65 -22.06 -30.72
C THR A 953 23.19 -20.62 -30.63
N GLY A 954 23.11 -20.14 -29.40
CA GLY A 954 22.78 -18.78 -29.04
C GLY A 954 23.42 -18.44 -27.71
N GLN A 955 24.06 -17.27 -27.65
CA GLN A 955 24.54 -16.69 -26.41
C GLN A 955 23.97 -15.30 -26.27
N PHE A 956 23.40 -15.02 -25.10
CA PHE A 956 22.80 -13.73 -24.77
C PHE A 956 23.37 -13.22 -23.45
N VAL A 957 23.47 -11.91 -23.29
CA VAL A 957 23.99 -11.29 -22.07
C VAL A 957 23.07 -10.19 -21.54
N LYS A 958 23.30 -9.81 -20.28
CA LYS A 958 22.58 -8.75 -19.57
C LYS A 958 23.51 -7.92 -18.71
#